data_AF-A0A1G0M439-F1
#
_entry.id   AF-A0A1G0M439-F1
#
_cell.length_a   1.000
_cell.length_b   1.000
_cell.length_c   1.000
_cell.angle_alpha   90.00
_cell.angle_beta   90.00
_cell.angle_gamma   90.00
#
_symmetry.space_group_name_H-M   'P 1'
#
loop_
_entity.id
_entity.type
_entity.pdbx_description
1 polymer ?
#
loop_
_entity_poly.entity_id
_entity_poly.type
_entity_poly.pdbx_seq_one_letter_code
_entity_poly.pdbx_strand_id
1 'polypeptide(L)'
;MNRQAYLATGRMIAIVQGFSKLKVNVHGRENIPKGSVVFVVNHFTRIETLLLPYHIYRLTGVPVWSLADASFFDGPLSGILDMMGAVSTRSPDRDRVIVKTLLTGEAHWVIFPEGRMVKDKGPFRRRRLLPSLGPRPHSGAATVALRTEFYRQRLIRLARTAPEEVERLKGLFQIGDLDPVLQGKCWIVPVNITYYPLRARENVLSTLADLFLKNVSLRLREEMLTEGSMLFSGVDIDIRFGAPLEPGGGFASPAIEADIASPARIGFDDRLPSLPDMRRQATGLMERYMASIYAMTTVNHDHLFASLLRAFPFRSIAEDDFRRRVFLLASQCLKTSGVNCHQSLKTGQVALLTDDRYHKYRDFSLLALEKGVVTRGEGTLVKDRAKFSAPFDMQRARIDNPIGVIANELVPLTVLQREVHLMAWLPGWLVRKRVAALLERQALDQFEADYQAFYRDSESKPRQVGLPVLLKGRSRKLGVVLVHGFMSAPREMAELAAHLNGKGFWVYQLRLRGHGTSPEDLAQRSGRDWVESVDLGYALLSAVCERVVLGGFSFGGGVALDCASRVRNAAGVFAVCPPQRLLDISSRFAPAVTVWNRVMDVFSYQWAKKEYVETVPERPQINYARLPVQGVRELERFMRELEPKLPRIAGPVLVLQSDGDPVVDPRGSRRLFEMIGSKEKRYSKFPMQRHGILAGPGSEEVHAAIGAFVEQILGAPGRDLSPESPPTAGAEAEVTAEGYL
;
A
#
# COMPACT_ATOMS: atom_id res chain seq x y z
N MET A 1 -31.69 -23.02 -11.61
CA MET A 1 -32.11 -21.66 -11.23
C MET A 1 -31.85 -20.74 -12.41
N ASN A 2 -32.79 -19.88 -12.81
CA ASN A 2 -32.76 -19.16 -14.09
C ASN A 2 -31.82 -17.93 -14.07
N ARG A 3 -31.11 -17.65 -15.17
CA ARG A 3 -30.09 -16.57 -15.32
C ARG A 3 -30.57 -15.18 -14.89
N GLN A 4 -31.85 -14.88 -15.13
CA GLN A 4 -32.48 -13.62 -14.72
C GLN A 4 -32.82 -13.60 -13.22
N ALA A 5 -33.19 -14.74 -12.62
CA ALA A 5 -33.55 -14.82 -11.21
C ALA A 5 -32.34 -14.59 -10.27
N TYR A 6 -31.13 -14.93 -10.70
CA TYR A 6 -29.89 -14.72 -9.94
C TYR A 6 -29.53 -13.23 -9.77
N LEU A 7 -29.85 -12.37 -10.74
CA LEU A 7 -29.52 -10.93 -10.70
C LEU A 7 -30.73 -10.01 -10.45
N ALA A 8 -31.96 -10.47 -10.67
CA ALA A 8 -33.15 -9.61 -10.65
C ALA A 8 -33.74 -9.33 -9.26
N THR A 9 -33.25 -9.95 -8.20
CA THR A 9 -33.71 -9.63 -6.84
C THR A 9 -33.12 -8.27 -6.41
N GLY A 10 -33.96 -7.31 -5.98
CA GLY A 10 -33.50 -5.98 -5.57
C GLY A 10 -32.39 -6.00 -4.50
N ARG A 11 -32.38 -7.04 -3.66
CA ARG A 11 -31.31 -7.32 -2.68
C ARG A 11 -29.95 -7.62 -3.33
N MET A 12 -29.93 -8.33 -4.46
CA MET A 12 -28.71 -8.63 -5.21
C MET A 12 -28.12 -7.39 -5.87
N ILE A 13 -28.96 -6.54 -6.43
CA ILE A 13 -28.52 -5.30 -7.08
C ILE A 13 -27.89 -4.36 -6.05
N ALA A 14 -28.47 -4.22 -4.86
CA ALA A 14 -27.91 -3.41 -3.77
C ALA A 14 -26.56 -3.94 -3.27
N ILE A 15 -26.42 -5.26 -3.06
CA ILE A 15 -25.15 -5.90 -2.68
C ILE A 15 -24.08 -5.69 -3.76
N VAL A 16 -24.46 -5.86 -5.03
CA VAL A 16 -23.58 -5.65 -6.19
C VAL A 16 -23.14 -4.19 -6.34
N GLN A 17 -24.03 -3.22 -6.06
CA GLN A 17 -23.68 -1.80 -6.05
C GLN A 17 -22.73 -1.43 -4.90
N GLY A 18 -22.85 -2.09 -3.73
CA GLY A 18 -21.89 -1.93 -2.63
C GLY A 18 -20.49 -2.41 -3.01
N PHE A 19 -20.38 -3.58 -3.67
CA PHE A 19 -19.09 -4.13 -4.11
C PHE A 19 -18.49 -3.44 -5.34
N SER A 20 -19.29 -2.75 -6.15
CA SER A 20 -18.77 -2.01 -7.32
C SER A 20 -17.88 -0.81 -6.95
N LYS A 21 -18.00 -0.32 -5.70
CA LYS A 21 -17.18 0.77 -5.15
C LYS A 21 -15.82 0.31 -4.61
N LEU A 22 -15.56 -1.01 -4.51
CA LEU A 22 -14.26 -1.55 -4.14
C LEU A 22 -13.26 -1.44 -5.28
N LYS A 23 -12.00 -1.09 -4.94
CA LYS A 23 -10.92 -1.10 -5.91
C LYS A 23 -10.39 -2.53 -6.07
N VAL A 24 -10.96 -3.25 -7.03
CA VAL A 24 -10.58 -4.63 -7.35
C VAL A 24 -9.67 -4.68 -8.58
N ASN A 25 -8.42 -5.10 -8.37
CA ASN A 25 -7.45 -5.35 -9.42
C ASN A 25 -7.47 -6.83 -9.80
N VAL A 26 -7.77 -7.14 -11.06
CA VAL A 26 -7.84 -8.53 -11.53
C VAL A 26 -6.69 -8.80 -12.50
N HIS A 27 -5.91 -9.85 -12.24
CA HIS A 27 -4.76 -10.28 -13.05
C HIS A 27 -4.93 -11.72 -13.54
N GLY A 28 -4.33 -12.06 -14.68
CA GLY A 28 -4.38 -13.42 -15.23
C GLY A 28 -5.72 -13.80 -15.84
N ARG A 29 -6.50 -12.83 -16.33
CA ARG A 29 -7.84 -13.09 -16.91
C ARG A 29 -7.77 -14.04 -18.10
N GLU A 30 -6.67 -14.00 -18.84
CA GLU A 30 -6.31 -14.88 -19.94
C GLU A 30 -6.19 -16.36 -19.53
N ASN A 31 -5.97 -16.64 -18.23
CA ASN A 31 -5.86 -18.01 -17.71
C ASN A 31 -7.21 -18.67 -17.43
N ILE A 32 -8.33 -17.98 -17.66
CA ILE A 32 -9.66 -18.56 -17.50
C ILE A 32 -10.02 -19.33 -18.79
N PRO A 33 -10.01 -20.68 -18.77
CA PRO A 33 -10.22 -21.46 -19.97
C PRO A 33 -11.70 -21.50 -20.35
N LYS A 34 -11.99 -21.88 -21.60
CA LYS A 34 -13.35 -22.26 -22.02
C LYS A 34 -13.72 -23.63 -21.44
N GLY A 35 -14.98 -23.80 -21.07
CA GLY A 35 -15.49 -25.04 -20.47
C GLY A 35 -15.87 -24.86 -19.00
N SER A 36 -16.02 -25.96 -18.26
CA SER A 36 -16.45 -25.93 -16.86
C SER A 36 -15.26 -25.75 -15.93
N VAL A 37 -15.33 -24.75 -15.04
CA VAL A 37 -14.19 -24.37 -14.19
C VAL A 37 -14.51 -24.53 -12.71
N VAL A 38 -13.58 -25.14 -11.98
CA VAL A 38 -13.51 -25.14 -10.52
C VAL A 38 -12.41 -24.17 -10.09
N PHE A 39 -12.80 -23.00 -9.60
CA PHE A 39 -11.92 -22.01 -9.02
C PHE A 39 -11.56 -22.39 -7.58
N VAL A 40 -10.27 -22.60 -7.31
CA VAL A 40 -9.78 -22.94 -5.96
C VAL A 40 -9.04 -21.76 -5.34
N VAL A 41 -9.46 -21.32 -4.16
CA VAL A 41 -9.12 -19.98 -3.62
C VAL A 41 -8.46 -20.05 -2.23
N ASN A 42 -7.37 -19.30 -1.97
CA ASN A 42 -6.67 -19.27 -0.65
C ASN A 42 -7.49 -18.76 0.53
N HIS A 43 -8.54 -17.96 0.32
CA HIS A 43 -9.07 -17.15 1.40
C HIS A 43 -10.55 -17.43 1.73
N PHE A 44 -10.84 -17.67 3.01
CA PHE A 44 -12.15 -18.06 3.54
C PHE A 44 -12.72 -16.96 4.46
N THR A 45 -12.89 -15.74 3.98
CA THR A 45 -13.78 -14.78 4.67
C THR A 45 -15.15 -14.74 4.00
N ARG A 46 -16.16 -14.30 4.78
CA ARG A 46 -17.57 -14.22 4.35
C ARG A 46 -17.77 -13.32 3.14
N ILE A 47 -16.82 -12.41 2.89
CA ILE A 47 -16.86 -11.45 1.78
C ILE A 47 -16.55 -12.14 0.45
N GLU A 48 -15.60 -13.07 0.40
CA GLU A 48 -15.13 -13.72 -0.83
C GLU A 48 -16.20 -14.61 -1.42
N THR A 49 -16.95 -15.31 -0.57
CA THR A 49 -18.13 -16.10 -0.96
C THR A 49 -19.17 -15.25 -1.68
N LEU A 50 -19.19 -13.93 -1.44
CA LEU A 50 -20.12 -12.99 -2.08
C LEU A 50 -19.48 -12.24 -3.26
N LEU A 51 -18.24 -11.77 -3.10
CA LEU A 51 -17.53 -10.91 -4.03
C LEU A 51 -16.99 -11.69 -5.23
N LEU A 52 -16.39 -12.86 -5.01
CA LEU A 52 -15.70 -13.60 -6.07
C LEU A 52 -16.66 -14.16 -7.13
N PRO A 53 -17.82 -14.77 -6.79
CA PRO A 53 -18.79 -15.22 -7.79
C PRO A 53 -19.26 -14.09 -8.72
N TYR A 54 -19.46 -12.88 -8.18
CA TYR A 54 -19.83 -11.71 -8.99
C TYR A 54 -18.74 -11.35 -10.02
N HIS A 55 -17.48 -11.25 -9.58
CA HIS A 55 -16.39 -10.91 -10.49
C HIS A 55 -16.14 -11.99 -11.54
N ILE A 56 -16.20 -13.28 -11.17
CA ILE A 56 -16.06 -14.39 -12.11
C ILE A 56 -17.22 -14.41 -13.09
N TYR A 57 -18.47 -14.19 -12.65
CA TYR A 57 -19.63 -14.10 -13.54
C TYR A 57 -19.46 -12.98 -14.56
N ARG A 58 -18.98 -11.79 -14.17
CA ARG A 58 -18.73 -10.70 -15.13
C ARG A 58 -17.65 -11.05 -16.17
N LEU A 59 -16.70 -11.91 -15.83
CA LEU A 59 -15.62 -12.32 -16.72
C LEU A 59 -16.04 -13.46 -17.66
N THR A 60 -16.88 -14.38 -17.20
CA THR A 60 -17.22 -15.63 -17.90
C THR A 60 -18.61 -15.62 -18.54
N GLY A 61 -19.54 -14.84 -18.01
CA GLY A 61 -20.96 -14.87 -18.39
C GLY A 61 -21.72 -16.12 -17.89
N VAL A 62 -21.06 -17.03 -17.18
CA VAL A 62 -21.60 -18.30 -16.68
C VAL A 62 -21.90 -18.17 -15.18
N PRO A 63 -23.06 -18.62 -14.68
CA PRO A 63 -23.37 -18.62 -13.26
C PRO A 63 -22.26 -19.29 -12.42
N VAL A 64 -21.95 -18.73 -11.25
CA VAL A 64 -20.88 -19.23 -10.38
C VAL A 64 -21.48 -19.60 -9.04
N TRP A 65 -21.35 -20.86 -8.65
CA TRP A 65 -21.83 -21.38 -7.37
C TRP A 65 -20.65 -21.52 -6.41
N SER A 66 -20.90 -21.40 -5.10
CA SER A 66 -19.84 -21.46 -4.10
C SER A 66 -20.11 -22.53 -3.07
N LEU A 67 -19.10 -23.31 -2.69
CA LEU A 67 -19.24 -24.25 -1.61
C LEU A 67 -18.98 -23.58 -0.26
N ALA A 68 -19.95 -23.63 0.66
CA ALA A 68 -19.89 -22.98 1.96
C ALA A 68 -20.13 -23.96 3.12
N ASP A 69 -19.51 -23.70 4.28
CA ASP A 69 -19.72 -24.50 5.50
C ASP A 69 -21.21 -24.48 5.91
N ALA A 70 -21.72 -25.60 6.42
CA ALA A 70 -23.13 -25.72 6.79
C ALA A 70 -23.55 -24.76 7.89
N SER A 71 -22.63 -24.36 8.78
CA SER A 71 -22.92 -23.38 9.84
C SER A 71 -23.38 -22.02 9.30
N PHE A 72 -23.15 -21.74 8.01
CA PHE A 72 -23.57 -20.50 7.38
C PHE A 72 -25.04 -20.48 6.97
N PHE A 73 -25.67 -21.66 6.90
CA PHE A 73 -27.09 -21.81 6.61
C PHE A 73 -27.93 -21.77 7.90
N ASP A 74 -27.27 -21.75 9.07
CA ASP A 74 -27.91 -21.61 10.38
C ASP A 74 -28.00 -20.11 10.74
N GLY A 75 -29.01 -19.39 10.22
CA GLY A 75 -29.28 -18.00 10.61
C GLY A 75 -29.77 -17.06 9.49
N PRO A 76 -29.82 -15.74 9.73
CA PRO A 76 -30.37 -14.74 8.79
C PRO A 76 -29.60 -14.62 7.47
N LEU A 77 -28.41 -15.22 7.37
CA LEU A 77 -27.58 -15.26 6.17
C LEU A 77 -27.97 -16.36 5.16
N SER A 78 -28.76 -17.37 5.57
CA SER A 78 -29.12 -18.50 4.70
C SER A 78 -29.81 -18.03 3.42
N GLY A 79 -30.82 -17.15 3.53
CA GLY A 79 -31.57 -16.69 2.36
C GLY A 79 -30.76 -15.85 1.36
N ILE A 80 -29.65 -15.24 1.79
CA ILE A 80 -28.73 -14.53 0.89
C ILE A 80 -27.80 -15.53 0.21
N LEU A 81 -27.28 -16.50 0.96
CA LEU A 81 -26.39 -17.54 0.44
C LEU A 81 -27.10 -18.44 -0.57
N ASP A 82 -28.36 -18.81 -0.31
CA ASP A 82 -29.19 -19.58 -1.24
C ASP A 82 -29.43 -18.80 -2.56
N MET A 83 -29.69 -17.49 -2.46
CA MET A 83 -29.88 -16.60 -3.61
C MET A 83 -28.58 -16.42 -4.44
N MET A 84 -27.43 -16.49 -3.77
CA MET A 84 -26.09 -16.40 -4.36
C MET A 84 -25.59 -17.74 -4.93
N GLY A 85 -26.40 -18.80 -4.92
CA GLY A 85 -25.98 -20.12 -5.39
C GLY A 85 -24.90 -20.75 -4.50
N ALA A 86 -24.87 -20.42 -3.21
CA ALA A 86 -24.02 -21.12 -2.26
C ALA A 86 -24.63 -22.48 -1.90
N VAL A 87 -23.83 -23.54 -1.88
CA VAL A 87 -24.26 -24.89 -1.53
C VAL A 87 -23.59 -25.33 -0.23
N SER A 88 -24.40 -25.80 0.71
CA SER A 88 -23.93 -26.29 2.00
C SER A 88 -23.07 -27.55 1.87
N THR A 89 -21.95 -27.57 2.60
CA THR A 89 -21.10 -28.76 2.75
C THR A 89 -21.83 -29.98 3.32
N ARG A 90 -22.95 -29.80 4.06
CA ARG A 90 -23.79 -30.88 4.61
C ARG A 90 -24.92 -31.33 3.67
N SER A 91 -25.08 -30.70 2.51
CA SER A 91 -26.12 -31.14 1.56
C SER A 91 -25.85 -32.60 1.12
N PRO A 92 -26.83 -33.50 1.25
CA PRO A 92 -26.64 -34.93 0.96
C PRO A 92 -26.26 -35.18 -0.51
N ASP A 93 -26.72 -34.32 -1.42
CA ASP A 93 -26.48 -34.44 -2.87
C ASP A 93 -25.38 -33.51 -3.40
N ARG A 94 -24.59 -32.89 -2.51
CA ARG A 94 -23.59 -31.86 -2.86
C ARG A 94 -22.70 -32.26 -4.04
N ASP A 95 -22.01 -33.40 -3.93
CA ASP A 95 -21.06 -33.85 -4.95
C ASP A 95 -21.76 -34.16 -6.26
N ARG A 96 -22.99 -34.71 -6.20
CA ARG A 96 -23.80 -35.03 -7.39
C ARG A 96 -24.20 -33.76 -8.12
N VAL A 97 -24.62 -32.73 -7.39
CA VAL A 97 -24.98 -31.42 -7.95
C VAL A 97 -23.76 -30.72 -8.57
N ILE A 98 -22.60 -30.76 -7.90
CA ILE A 98 -21.34 -30.22 -8.45
C ILE A 98 -20.97 -30.94 -9.74
N VAL A 99 -20.95 -32.28 -9.72
CA VAL A 99 -20.58 -33.08 -10.89
C VAL A 99 -21.55 -32.85 -12.05
N LYS A 100 -22.87 -32.85 -11.78
CA LYS A 100 -23.90 -32.52 -12.77
C LYS A 100 -23.60 -31.18 -13.45
N THR A 101 -23.50 -30.11 -12.66
CA THR A 101 -23.39 -28.75 -13.20
C THR A 101 -22.07 -28.50 -13.92
N LEU A 102 -20.99 -29.18 -13.51
CA LEU A 102 -19.72 -29.19 -14.25
C LEU A 102 -19.78 -30.05 -15.52
N LEU A 103 -20.57 -31.12 -15.57
CA LEU A 103 -20.75 -31.91 -16.79
C LEU A 103 -21.56 -31.13 -17.82
N THR A 104 -22.70 -30.56 -17.40
CA THR A 104 -23.63 -29.82 -18.27
C THR A 104 -23.17 -28.40 -18.62
N GLY A 105 -22.20 -27.86 -17.87
CA GLY A 105 -21.75 -26.47 -18.05
C GLY A 105 -22.73 -25.43 -17.51
N GLU A 106 -23.71 -25.84 -16.69
CA GLU A 106 -24.70 -24.96 -16.07
C GLU A 106 -24.08 -23.90 -15.15
N ALA A 107 -22.99 -24.24 -14.46
CA ALA A 107 -22.32 -23.36 -13.52
C ALA A 107 -20.82 -23.66 -13.36
N HIS A 108 -20.05 -22.61 -13.06
CA HIS A 108 -18.71 -22.72 -12.49
C HIS A 108 -18.78 -22.85 -10.96
N TRP A 109 -17.70 -23.33 -10.34
CA TRP A 109 -17.65 -23.53 -8.91
C TRP A 109 -16.49 -22.80 -8.24
N VAL A 110 -16.75 -22.15 -7.11
CA VAL A 110 -15.73 -21.61 -6.21
C VAL A 110 -15.63 -22.53 -4.99
N ILE A 111 -14.45 -23.09 -4.75
CA ILE A 111 -14.18 -23.99 -3.63
C ILE A 111 -12.95 -23.49 -2.85
N PHE A 112 -13.06 -23.48 -1.53
CA PHE A 112 -11.99 -23.07 -0.62
C PHE A 112 -11.30 -24.31 -0.02
N PRO A 113 -10.11 -24.72 -0.51
CA PRO A 113 -9.43 -25.94 -0.07
C PRO A 113 -8.97 -25.92 1.40
N GLU A 114 -8.88 -24.75 2.03
CA GLU A 114 -8.38 -24.58 3.40
C GLU A 114 -9.43 -24.83 4.52
N GLY A 115 -10.70 -25.14 4.21
CA GLY A 115 -11.81 -25.09 5.21
C GLY A 115 -12.48 -26.39 5.67
N ARG A 116 -12.50 -26.60 7.00
CA ARG A 116 -13.65 -27.00 7.88
C ARG A 116 -13.81 -25.87 8.91
N MET A 117 -15.02 -25.38 9.21
CA MET A 117 -15.21 -24.34 10.23
C MET A 117 -15.99 -24.84 11.47
N VAL A 118 -15.47 -24.51 12.66
CA VAL A 118 -16.12 -24.59 14.00
C VAL A 118 -16.52 -25.99 14.52
N LYS A 119 -15.82 -26.39 15.61
CA LYS A 119 -16.08 -27.43 16.64
C LYS A 119 -15.18 -28.69 16.70
N ASP A 120 -14.50 -28.75 17.85
CA ASP A 120 -14.09 -29.86 18.74
C ASP A 120 -13.12 -30.99 18.33
N LYS A 121 -11.97 -30.96 19.06
CA LYS A 121 -11.19 -32.02 19.75
C LYS A 121 -10.94 -33.40 19.11
N GLY A 122 -9.64 -33.75 18.99
CA GLY A 122 -9.15 -35.15 18.96
C GLY A 122 -7.73 -35.32 18.39
N PRO A 123 -6.83 -36.16 18.98
CA PRO A 123 -5.38 -36.05 18.81
C PRO A 123 -4.76 -36.76 17.59
N PHE A 124 -3.67 -36.17 17.11
CA PHE A 124 -2.50 -36.67 16.35
C PHE A 124 -2.49 -38.09 15.75
N ARG A 125 -1.99 -38.19 14.51
CA ARG A 125 -0.92 -39.16 14.15
C ARG A 125 -0.03 -38.68 12.99
N ARG A 126 1.28 -38.87 13.20
CA ARG A 126 2.43 -38.51 12.34
C ARG A 126 2.43 -39.18 10.95
N ARG A 127 2.84 -38.45 9.91
CA ARG A 127 3.98 -38.77 9.01
C ARG A 127 4.28 -37.63 8.01
N ARG A 128 5.59 -37.40 7.81
CA ARG A 128 6.34 -36.50 6.88
C ARG A 128 5.66 -36.37 5.49
N LEU A 129 5.69 -35.27 4.72
CA LEU A 129 6.59 -34.12 4.58
C LEU A 129 5.79 -32.81 4.39
N LEU A 130 6.21 -31.75 5.10
CA LEU A 130 6.07 -30.30 4.86
C LEU A 130 6.30 -29.64 6.24
N PRO A 131 7.18 -28.63 6.39
CA PRO A 131 7.43 -28.03 7.71
C PRO A 131 6.17 -27.27 8.17
N SER A 132 5.55 -27.76 9.25
CA SER A 132 4.63 -27.03 10.17
C SER A 132 3.50 -26.16 9.57
N LEU A 133 2.86 -26.57 8.48
CA LEU A 133 1.67 -25.91 7.93
C LEU A 133 0.39 -26.66 8.37
N GLY A 134 -0.23 -26.25 9.48
CA GLY A 134 -1.67 -26.46 9.79
C GLY A 134 -2.30 -27.86 9.57
N PRO A 135 -3.65 -27.95 9.58
CA PRO A 135 -4.39 -29.10 9.03
C PRO A 135 -4.09 -29.26 7.53
N ARG A 136 -4.11 -30.50 7.03
CA ARG A 136 -3.94 -30.76 5.59
C ARG A 136 -5.09 -30.09 4.80
N PRO A 137 -4.79 -29.41 3.68
CA PRO A 137 -5.82 -28.90 2.79
C PRO A 137 -6.73 -30.04 2.30
N HIS A 138 -7.99 -29.72 2.03
CA HIS A 138 -8.97 -30.70 1.59
C HIS A 138 -8.84 -30.96 0.09
N SER A 139 -8.72 -32.23 -0.30
CA SER A 139 -8.72 -32.64 -1.71
C SER A 139 -10.09 -32.52 -2.39
N GLY A 140 -11.12 -32.01 -1.71
CA GLY A 140 -12.52 -32.02 -2.16
C GLY A 140 -12.71 -31.42 -3.55
N ALA A 141 -12.09 -30.27 -3.84
CA ALA A 141 -12.11 -29.65 -5.17
C ALA A 141 -11.50 -30.54 -6.26
N ALA A 142 -10.36 -31.18 -5.95
CA ALA A 142 -9.73 -32.12 -6.88
C ALA A 142 -10.58 -33.38 -7.07
N THR A 143 -11.21 -33.88 -6.01
CA THR A 143 -12.06 -35.07 -6.05
C THR A 143 -13.29 -34.85 -6.92
N VAL A 144 -14.00 -33.72 -6.78
CA VAL A 144 -15.18 -33.44 -7.62
C VAL A 144 -14.79 -33.21 -9.08
N ALA A 145 -13.69 -32.51 -9.35
CA ALA A 145 -13.19 -32.28 -10.71
C ALA A 145 -12.74 -33.58 -11.40
N LEU A 146 -12.04 -34.47 -10.67
CA LEU A 146 -11.68 -35.81 -11.16
C LEU A 146 -12.91 -36.69 -11.41
N ARG A 147 -13.91 -36.65 -10.51
CA ARG A 147 -15.16 -37.40 -10.70
C ARG A 147 -15.94 -36.89 -11.92
N THR A 148 -15.99 -35.58 -12.14
CA THR A 148 -16.57 -35.00 -13.36
C THR A 148 -15.90 -35.56 -14.61
N GLU A 149 -14.57 -35.57 -14.64
CA GLU A 149 -13.84 -36.07 -15.82
C GLU A 149 -13.97 -37.59 -15.97
N PHE A 150 -14.03 -38.34 -14.87
CA PHE A 150 -14.30 -39.77 -14.88
C PHE A 150 -15.64 -40.09 -15.55
N TYR A 151 -16.72 -39.41 -15.15
CA TYR A 151 -18.04 -39.64 -15.76
C TYR A 151 -18.10 -39.13 -17.21
N ARG A 152 -17.38 -38.05 -17.55
CA ARG A 152 -17.29 -37.58 -18.94
C ARG A 152 -16.64 -38.62 -19.85
N GLN A 153 -15.48 -39.16 -19.45
CA GLN A 153 -14.79 -40.21 -20.21
C GLN A 153 -15.62 -41.50 -20.29
N ARG A 154 -16.32 -41.85 -19.21
CA ARG A 154 -17.25 -42.98 -19.19
C ARG A 154 -18.41 -42.79 -20.18
N LEU A 155 -19.04 -41.61 -20.23
CA LEU A 155 -20.07 -41.29 -21.22
C LEU A 155 -19.54 -41.39 -22.66
N ILE A 156 -18.33 -40.88 -22.92
CA ILE A 156 -17.66 -40.98 -24.24
C ILE A 156 -17.44 -42.45 -24.64
N ARG A 157 -16.94 -43.27 -23.72
CA ARG A 157 -16.61 -44.68 -24.00
C ARG A 157 -17.85 -45.56 -24.14
N LEU A 158 -18.85 -45.34 -23.28
CA LEU A 158 -20.07 -46.15 -23.24
C LEU A 158 -21.09 -45.76 -24.30
N ALA A 159 -21.01 -44.57 -24.89
CA ALA A 159 -21.88 -44.14 -25.99
C ALA A 159 -21.92 -45.14 -27.16
N ARG A 160 -20.84 -45.89 -27.37
CA ARG A 160 -20.75 -46.92 -28.43
C ARG A 160 -20.95 -48.35 -27.94
N THR A 161 -20.74 -48.62 -26.65
CA THR A 161 -20.60 -49.98 -26.11
C THR A 161 -21.70 -50.39 -25.14
N ALA A 162 -22.33 -49.45 -24.43
CA ALA A 162 -23.42 -49.70 -23.48
C ALA A 162 -24.40 -48.50 -23.44
N PRO A 163 -25.24 -48.32 -24.47
CA PRO A 163 -26.14 -47.17 -24.59
C PRO A 163 -27.18 -47.08 -23.45
N GLU A 164 -27.62 -48.22 -22.90
CA GLU A 164 -28.56 -48.24 -21.77
C GLU A 164 -27.98 -47.59 -20.50
N GLU A 165 -26.69 -47.79 -20.24
CA GLU A 165 -26.00 -47.16 -19.11
C GLU A 165 -25.83 -45.65 -19.34
N VAL A 166 -25.64 -45.22 -20.60
CA VAL A 166 -25.59 -43.80 -20.95
C VAL A 166 -26.94 -43.13 -20.70
N GLU A 167 -28.07 -43.73 -21.07
CA GLU A 167 -29.40 -43.17 -20.77
C GLU A 167 -29.67 -43.09 -19.26
N ARG A 168 -29.22 -44.08 -18.48
CA ARG A 168 -29.30 -44.03 -17.01
C ARG A 168 -28.46 -42.87 -16.45
N LEU A 169 -27.22 -42.70 -16.93
CA LEU A 169 -26.34 -41.60 -16.50
C LEU A 169 -26.89 -40.23 -16.93
N LYS A 170 -27.51 -40.13 -18.10
CA LYS A 170 -28.25 -38.93 -18.54
C LYS A 170 -29.39 -38.61 -17.58
N GLY A 171 -30.17 -39.61 -17.16
CA GLY A 171 -31.20 -39.44 -16.13
C GLY A 171 -30.63 -39.01 -14.77
N LEU A 172 -29.53 -39.65 -14.33
CA LEU A 172 -28.87 -39.37 -13.05
C LEU A 172 -28.33 -37.94 -12.96
N PHE A 173 -27.71 -37.45 -14.02
CA PHE A 173 -27.15 -36.10 -14.10
C PHE A 173 -28.07 -35.08 -14.78
N GLN A 174 -29.29 -35.47 -15.15
CA GLN A 174 -30.27 -34.63 -15.85
C GLN A 174 -29.67 -33.97 -17.12
N ILE A 175 -28.91 -34.74 -17.89
CA ILE A 175 -28.30 -34.30 -19.15
C ILE A 175 -29.35 -34.38 -20.25
N GLY A 176 -29.71 -33.23 -20.82
CA GLY A 176 -30.60 -33.15 -21.98
C GLY A 176 -29.89 -33.60 -23.26
N ASP A 177 -28.92 -32.78 -23.70
CA ASP A 177 -28.08 -33.05 -24.88
C ASP A 177 -26.69 -33.57 -24.45
N LEU A 178 -26.25 -34.65 -25.09
CA LEU A 178 -25.01 -35.33 -24.79
C LEU A 178 -23.82 -34.66 -25.48
N ASP A 179 -23.99 -34.07 -26.65
CA ASP A 179 -22.89 -33.54 -27.48
C ASP A 179 -22.04 -32.46 -26.76
N PRO A 180 -22.63 -31.46 -26.06
CA PRO A 180 -21.86 -30.50 -25.26
C PRO A 180 -21.07 -31.15 -24.12
N VAL A 181 -21.57 -32.25 -23.57
CA VAL A 181 -20.90 -33.00 -22.50
C VAL A 181 -19.73 -33.81 -23.07
N LEU A 182 -19.83 -34.38 -24.27
CA LEU A 182 -18.73 -35.15 -24.86
C LEU A 182 -17.57 -34.24 -25.32
N GLN A 183 -17.87 -33.03 -25.79
CA GLN A 183 -16.87 -32.07 -26.29
C GLN A 183 -16.32 -31.13 -25.20
N GLY A 184 -17.04 -31.00 -24.08
CA GLY A 184 -16.63 -30.13 -22.98
C GLY A 184 -15.44 -30.65 -22.18
N LYS A 185 -14.91 -29.81 -21.29
CA LYS A 185 -13.78 -30.15 -20.40
C LYS A 185 -13.96 -29.52 -19.04
N CYS A 186 -13.44 -30.18 -18.00
CA CYS A 186 -13.36 -29.63 -16.65
C CYS A 186 -11.94 -29.15 -16.34
N TRP A 187 -11.82 -27.94 -15.79
CA TRP A 187 -10.56 -27.32 -15.40
C TRP A 187 -10.56 -26.95 -13.92
N ILE A 188 -9.39 -27.00 -13.29
CA ILE A 188 -9.16 -26.37 -11.99
C ILE A 188 -8.33 -25.11 -12.21
N VAL A 189 -8.83 -23.95 -11.78
CA VAL A 189 -8.09 -22.69 -11.84
C VAL A 189 -7.72 -22.25 -10.43
N PRO A 190 -6.42 -22.23 -10.07
CA PRO A 190 -5.98 -21.66 -8.81
C PRO A 190 -6.19 -20.15 -8.80
N VAL A 191 -6.69 -19.62 -7.69
CA VAL A 191 -6.96 -18.20 -7.50
C VAL A 191 -6.34 -17.72 -6.19
N ASN A 192 -5.51 -16.69 -6.28
CA ASN A 192 -5.01 -15.98 -5.12
C ASN A 192 -5.77 -14.67 -4.94
N ILE A 193 -6.29 -14.44 -3.74
CA ILE A 193 -6.89 -13.18 -3.33
C ILE A 193 -6.02 -12.59 -2.22
N THR A 194 -5.67 -11.31 -2.38
CA THR A 194 -4.92 -10.54 -1.39
C THR A 194 -5.64 -9.23 -1.07
N TYR A 195 -5.63 -8.84 0.20
CA TYR A 195 -6.21 -7.59 0.71
C TYR A 195 -5.14 -6.63 1.19
N TYR A 196 -5.33 -5.34 0.97
CA TYR A 196 -4.48 -4.29 1.53
C TYR A 196 -5.24 -2.96 1.69
N PRO A 197 -5.12 -2.24 2.82
CA PRO A 197 -4.44 -2.62 4.06
C PRO A 197 -5.30 -3.52 4.96
N LEU A 198 -4.66 -4.33 5.81
CA LEU A 198 -5.31 -5.33 6.66
C LEU A 198 -6.31 -4.72 7.65
N ARG A 199 -5.99 -3.56 8.22
CA ARG A 199 -6.85 -2.89 9.20
C ARG A 199 -8.19 -2.43 8.60
N ALA A 200 -8.15 -1.87 7.41
CA ALA A 200 -9.38 -1.46 6.71
C ALA A 200 -10.26 -2.68 6.42
N ARG A 201 -9.66 -3.82 6.07
CA ARG A 201 -10.38 -5.10 5.95
C ARG A 201 -11.01 -5.55 7.28
N GLU A 202 -10.32 -5.46 8.43
CA GLU A 202 -10.90 -5.81 9.74
C GLU A 202 -12.12 -4.94 10.07
N ASN A 203 -12.03 -3.63 9.81
CA ASN A 203 -13.15 -2.71 10.01
C ASN A 203 -14.35 -3.05 9.11
N VAL A 204 -14.10 -3.35 7.83
CA VAL A 204 -15.14 -3.81 6.89
C VAL A 204 -15.79 -5.09 7.38
N LEU A 205 -14.99 -6.08 7.79
CA LEU A 205 -15.49 -7.37 8.28
C LEU A 205 -16.33 -7.21 9.55
N SER A 206 -15.89 -6.38 10.51
CA SER A 206 -16.65 -6.07 11.72
C SER A 206 -17.98 -5.39 11.40
N THR A 207 -17.96 -4.41 10.49
CA THR A 207 -19.18 -3.66 10.14
C THR A 207 -20.19 -4.53 9.39
N LEU A 208 -19.71 -5.39 8.49
CA LEU A 208 -20.55 -6.39 7.83
C LEU A 208 -21.08 -7.43 8.82
N ALA A 209 -20.25 -7.90 9.76
CA ALA A 209 -20.70 -8.81 10.80
C ALA A 209 -21.85 -8.18 11.61
N ASP A 210 -21.75 -6.90 11.96
CA ASP A 210 -22.82 -6.18 12.66
C ASP A 210 -24.10 -6.04 11.81
N LEU A 211 -23.97 -5.71 10.53
CA LEU A 211 -25.09 -5.62 9.58
C LEU A 211 -25.87 -6.94 9.45
N PHE A 212 -25.16 -8.07 9.42
CA PHE A 212 -25.74 -9.38 9.15
C PHE A 212 -26.09 -10.20 10.41
N LEU A 213 -25.44 -9.95 11.55
CA LEU A 213 -25.67 -10.70 12.80
C LEU A 213 -26.59 -9.99 13.79
N LYS A 214 -26.70 -8.65 13.75
CA LYS A 214 -27.60 -7.89 14.63
C LYS A 214 -28.95 -7.63 13.94
N ASN A 215 -30.02 -7.54 14.73
CA ASN A 215 -31.35 -7.09 14.29
C ASN A 215 -31.33 -5.58 13.99
N VAL A 216 -30.64 -5.19 12.91
CA VAL A 216 -30.63 -3.84 12.38
C VAL A 216 -31.90 -3.62 11.54
N SER A 217 -32.54 -2.45 11.63
CA SER A 217 -33.77 -2.15 10.88
C SER A 217 -33.53 -2.18 9.36
N LEU A 218 -34.55 -2.59 8.60
CA LEU A 218 -34.48 -2.70 7.13
C LEU A 218 -34.04 -1.38 6.46
N ARG A 219 -34.52 -0.25 6.96
CA ARG A 219 -34.20 1.09 6.46
C ARG A 219 -32.73 1.46 6.68
N LEU A 220 -32.18 1.19 7.87
CA LEU A 220 -30.77 1.48 8.18
C LEU A 220 -29.82 0.54 7.40
N ARG A 221 -30.24 -0.71 7.14
CA ARG A 221 -29.51 -1.63 6.26
C ARG A 221 -29.46 -1.16 4.81
N GLU A 222 -30.58 -0.66 4.29
CA GLU A 222 -30.67 -0.11 2.93
C GLU A 222 -29.89 1.21 2.80
N GLU A 223 -30.00 2.11 3.78
CA GLU A 223 -29.22 3.36 3.85
C GLU A 223 -27.72 3.06 3.93
N MET A 224 -27.26 2.14 4.78
CA MET A 224 -25.84 1.76 4.87
C MET A 224 -25.29 1.06 3.61
N LEU A 225 -26.11 0.31 2.87
CA LEU A 225 -25.73 -0.32 1.61
C LEU A 225 -25.74 0.67 0.43
N THR A 226 -26.66 1.65 0.42
CA THR A 226 -26.76 2.68 -0.63
C THR A 226 -25.73 3.81 -0.42
N GLU A 227 -25.51 4.25 0.83
CA GLU A 227 -24.45 5.19 1.23
C GLU A 227 -23.06 4.52 1.37
N GLY A 228 -22.94 3.23 1.01
CA GLY A 228 -21.79 2.34 1.24
C GLY A 228 -20.43 2.72 0.64
N SER A 229 -20.21 3.95 0.18
CA SER A 229 -18.87 4.46 -0.13
C SER A 229 -17.98 4.54 1.12
N MET A 230 -18.52 4.77 2.32
CA MET A 230 -17.73 4.85 3.55
C MET A 230 -17.33 3.49 4.15
N LEU A 231 -18.10 2.43 3.92
CA LEU A 231 -17.87 1.12 4.53
C LEU A 231 -16.77 0.30 3.85
N PHE A 232 -16.54 0.54 2.57
CA PHE A 232 -15.60 -0.22 1.73
C PHE A 232 -14.52 0.65 1.07
N SER A 233 -14.53 1.96 1.33
CA SER A 233 -13.45 2.83 0.83
C SER A 233 -12.14 2.52 1.55
N GLY A 234 -11.07 2.42 0.77
CA GLY A 234 -9.71 2.28 1.30
C GLY A 234 -9.18 0.85 1.40
N VAL A 235 -9.91 -0.18 0.94
CA VAL A 235 -9.37 -1.55 0.75
C VAL A 235 -9.16 -1.83 -0.74
N ASP A 236 -7.91 -2.07 -1.12
CA ASP A 236 -7.53 -2.61 -2.42
C ASP A 236 -7.55 -4.15 -2.35
N ILE A 237 -8.20 -4.78 -3.34
CA ILE A 237 -8.28 -6.25 -3.46
C ILE A 237 -7.58 -6.66 -4.76
N ASP A 238 -6.58 -7.52 -4.66
CA ASP A 238 -5.90 -8.12 -5.80
C ASP A 238 -6.35 -9.57 -5.97
N ILE A 239 -6.95 -9.87 -7.13
CA ILE A 239 -7.37 -11.22 -7.53
C ILE A 239 -6.47 -11.69 -8.67
N ARG A 240 -5.77 -12.82 -8.49
CA ARG A 240 -4.91 -13.42 -9.53
C ARG A 240 -5.40 -14.81 -9.90
N PHE A 241 -5.70 -15.01 -11.17
CA PHE A 241 -6.00 -16.32 -11.75
C PHE A 241 -4.71 -16.96 -12.27
N GLY A 242 -4.38 -18.15 -11.76
CA GLY A 242 -3.22 -18.93 -12.18
C GLY A 242 -3.51 -19.82 -13.37
N ALA A 243 -2.46 -20.46 -13.88
CA ALA A 243 -2.56 -21.36 -15.03
C ALA A 243 -3.58 -22.49 -14.76
N PRO A 244 -4.48 -22.78 -15.72
CA PRO A 244 -5.48 -23.81 -15.56
C PRO A 244 -4.84 -25.20 -15.50
N LEU A 245 -5.32 -26.03 -14.58
CA LEU A 245 -4.88 -27.41 -14.39
C LEU A 245 -5.94 -28.37 -14.93
N GLU A 246 -5.48 -29.35 -15.69
CA GLU A 246 -6.32 -30.43 -16.19
C GLU A 246 -6.42 -31.55 -15.15
N PRO A 247 -7.61 -31.83 -14.59
CA PRO A 247 -7.77 -32.92 -13.64
C PRO A 247 -7.48 -34.29 -14.27
N GLY A 248 -7.97 -34.51 -15.51
CA GLY A 248 -7.90 -35.80 -16.20
C GLY A 248 -6.99 -35.83 -17.42
N GLY A 249 -5.88 -35.07 -17.44
CA GLY A 249 -4.89 -35.05 -18.53
C GLY A 249 -4.09 -36.36 -18.70
N GLY A 250 -4.75 -37.51 -18.53
CA GLY A 250 -4.21 -38.86 -18.53
C GLY A 250 -4.56 -39.58 -17.23
N PHE A 251 -5.73 -40.22 -17.16
CA PHE A 251 -6.01 -41.23 -16.14
C PHE A 251 -5.02 -42.39 -16.30
N ALA A 252 -3.80 -42.23 -15.77
CA ALA A 252 -2.70 -43.15 -16.02
C ALA A 252 -2.82 -44.49 -15.27
N SER A 253 -3.87 -44.67 -14.45
CA SER A 253 -4.07 -45.93 -13.71
C SER A 253 -4.94 -46.90 -14.52
N PRO A 254 -4.46 -48.13 -14.76
CA PRO A 254 -5.27 -49.20 -15.36
C PRO A 254 -6.58 -49.46 -14.61
N ALA A 255 -6.62 -49.22 -13.30
CA ALA A 255 -7.85 -49.40 -12.51
C ALA A 255 -8.91 -48.35 -12.86
N ILE A 256 -8.51 -47.09 -13.07
CA ILE A 256 -9.44 -46.02 -13.47
C ILE A 256 -9.96 -46.29 -14.88
N GLU A 257 -9.08 -46.68 -15.81
CA GLU A 257 -9.48 -47.03 -17.18
C GLU A 257 -10.43 -48.24 -17.22
N ALA A 258 -10.19 -49.26 -16.39
CA ALA A 258 -11.09 -50.40 -16.26
C ALA A 258 -12.48 -49.97 -15.76
N ASP A 259 -12.56 -49.08 -14.76
CA ASP A 259 -13.83 -48.56 -14.26
C ASP A 259 -14.52 -47.63 -15.27
N ILE A 260 -13.78 -46.88 -16.10
CA ILE A 260 -14.34 -46.05 -17.19
C ILE A 260 -14.94 -46.95 -18.29
N ALA A 261 -14.24 -48.03 -18.66
CA ALA A 261 -14.65 -48.91 -19.75
C ALA A 261 -15.69 -49.98 -19.34
N SER A 262 -15.91 -50.20 -18.04
CA SER A 262 -16.81 -51.23 -17.53
C SER A 262 -18.27 -50.99 -17.96
N PRO A 263 -18.95 -51.96 -18.61
CA PRO A 263 -20.37 -51.83 -18.96
C PRO A 263 -21.30 -52.02 -17.75
N ALA A 264 -20.78 -52.42 -16.58
CA ALA A 264 -21.59 -52.62 -15.38
C ALA A 264 -22.19 -51.30 -14.88
N ARG A 265 -23.36 -51.37 -14.25
CA ARG A 265 -23.99 -50.20 -13.63
C ARG A 265 -23.17 -49.74 -12.42
N ILE A 266 -22.77 -48.47 -12.43
CA ILE A 266 -22.03 -47.84 -11.34
C ILE A 266 -22.88 -46.70 -10.76
N GLY A 267 -23.35 -46.88 -9.53
CA GLY A 267 -24.01 -45.85 -8.73
C GLY A 267 -23.06 -44.69 -8.40
N PHE A 268 -23.62 -43.53 -8.07
CA PHE A 268 -22.80 -42.35 -7.78
C PHE A 268 -21.93 -42.56 -6.55
N ASP A 269 -22.47 -43.16 -5.48
CA ASP A 269 -21.80 -43.39 -4.20
C ASP A 269 -21.20 -44.79 -4.05
N ASP A 270 -21.16 -45.56 -5.14
CA ASP A 270 -20.61 -46.90 -5.16
C ASP A 270 -19.09 -46.88 -4.88
N ARG A 271 -18.60 -47.93 -4.23
CA ARG A 271 -17.17 -48.10 -3.99
C ARG A 271 -16.49 -48.64 -5.24
N LEU A 272 -15.78 -47.76 -5.94
CA LEU A 272 -14.99 -48.10 -7.11
C LEU A 272 -13.67 -48.80 -6.74
N PRO A 273 -13.25 -49.85 -7.47
CA PRO A 273 -11.89 -50.40 -7.39
C PRO A 273 -10.81 -49.33 -7.58
N SER A 274 -11.04 -48.35 -8.45
CA SER A 274 -10.11 -47.24 -8.72
C SER A 274 -10.08 -46.13 -7.65
N LEU A 275 -10.95 -46.18 -6.62
CA LEU A 275 -11.07 -45.12 -5.61
C LEU A 275 -9.75 -44.77 -4.90
N PRO A 276 -8.87 -45.72 -4.53
CA PRO A 276 -7.56 -45.40 -3.94
C PRO A 276 -6.66 -44.59 -4.89
N ASP A 277 -6.70 -44.90 -6.18
CA ASP A 277 -5.89 -44.22 -7.20
C ASP A 277 -6.45 -42.83 -7.53
N MET A 278 -7.77 -42.70 -7.62
CA MET A 278 -8.43 -41.40 -7.74
C MET A 278 -8.11 -40.49 -6.54
N ARG A 279 -8.08 -41.02 -5.30
CA ARG A 279 -7.67 -40.26 -4.11
C ARG A 279 -6.22 -39.81 -4.16
N ARG A 280 -5.33 -40.67 -4.67
CA ARG A 280 -3.91 -40.34 -4.85
C ARG A 280 -3.73 -39.22 -5.88
N GLN A 281 -4.39 -39.32 -7.04
CA GLN A 281 -4.38 -38.27 -8.05
C GLN A 281 -4.99 -36.95 -7.53
N ALA A 282 -6.08 -37.04 -6.76
CA ALA A 282 -6.72 -35.88 -6.14
C ALA A 282 -5.76 -35.16 -5.17
N THR A 283 -4.99 -35.92 -4.39
CA THR A 283 -3.98 -35.36 -3.48
C THR A 283 -2.87 -34.66 -4.25
N GLY A 284 -2.35 -35.27 -5.33
CA GLY A 284 -1.32 -34.63 -6.16
C GLY A 284 -1.82 -33.38 -6.90
N LEU A 285 -3.08 -33.37 -7.37
CA LEU A 285 -3.71 -32.15 -7.90
C LEU A 285 -3.85 -31.06 -6.84
N MET A 286 -4.25 -31.44 -5.62
CA MET A 286 -4.36 -30.51 -4.50
C MET A 286 -3.03 -29.86 -4.13
N GLU A 287 -1.94 -30.63 -4.06
CA GLU A 287 -0.62 -30.07 -3.81
C GLU A 287 -0.21 -29.08 -4.91
N ARG A 288 -0.46 -29.41 -6.18
CA ARG A 288 -0.15 -28.54 -7.32
C ARG A 288 -0.92 -27.23 -7.30
N TYR A 289 -2.25 -27.28 -7.13
CA TYR A 289 -3.02 -26.03 -7.10
C TYR A 289 -2.72 -25.21 -5.85
N MET A 290 -2.49 -25.83 -4.68
CA MET A 290 -2.13 -25.09 -3.46
C MET A 290 -0.78 -24.39 -3.60
N ALA A 291 0.22 -25.07 -4.16
CA ALA A 291 1.50 -24.46 -4.46
C ALA A 291 1.35 -23.28 -5.43
N SER A 292 0.52 -23.44 -6.47
CA SER A 292 0.24 -22.36 -7.43
C SER A 292 -0.44 -21.16 -6.77
N ILE A 293 -1.47 -21.38 -5.94
CA ILE A 293 -2.18 -20.30 -5.24
C ILE A 293 -1.21 -19.44 -4.42
N TYR A 294 -0.35 -20.03 -3.60
CA TYR A 294 0.55 -19.24 -2.75
C TYR A 294 1.74 -18.64 -3.50
N ALA A 295 2.21 -19.27 -4.58
CA ALA A 295 3.22 -18.69 -5.45
C ALA A 295 2.74 -17.38 -6.11
N MET A 296 1.42 -17.20 -6.25
CA MET A 296 0.81 -16.00 -6.82
C MET A 296 0.55 -14.88 -5.81
N THR A 297 0.86 -15.05 -4.52
CA THR A 297 0.57 -14.06 -3.47
C THR A 297 1.08 -12.66 -3.85
N THR A 298 0.21 -11.65 -3.72
CA THR A 298 0.56 -10.26 -4.01
C THR A 298 1.16 -9.60 -2.78
N VAL A 299 2.48 -9.45 -2.75
CA VAL A 299 3.18 -8.87 -1.60
C VAL A 299 2.81 -7.39 -1.44
N ASN A 300 2.58 -6.95 -0.20
CA ASN A 300 2.25 -5.56 0.18
C ASN A 300 3.01 -5.17 1.47
N HIS A 301 2.77 -3.98 2.04
CA HIS A 301 3.49 -3.54 3.25
C HIS A 301 3.17 -4.39 4.49
N ASP A 302 1.91 -4.81 4.67
CA ASP A 302 1.51 -5.65 5.81
C ASP A 302 2.23 -7.00 5.77
N HIS A 303 2.37 -7.58 4.58
CA HIS A 303 3.18 -8.78 4.34
C HIS A 303 4.63 -8.62 4.79
N LEU A 304 5.28 -7.53 4.38
CA LEU A 304 6.67 -7.24 4.74
C LEU A 304 6.83 -7.01 6.24
N PHE A 305 5.95 -6.22 6.85
CA PHE A 305 5.98 -5.97 8.29
C PHE A 305 5.72 -7.25 9.10
N ALA A 306 4.68 -8.02 8.76
CA ALA A 306 4.34 -9.25 9.46
C ALA A 306 5.47 -10.29 9.36
N SER A 307 6.04 -10.47 8.17
CA SER A 307 7.14 -11.42 7.95
C SER A 307 8.42 -10.99 8.64
N LEU A 308 8.77 -9.69 8.59
CA LEU A 308 9.92 -9.15 9.29
C LEU A 308 9.74 -9.25 10.81
N LEU A 309 8.56 -8.91 11.34
CA LEU A 309 8.23 -9.03 12.76
C LEU A 309 8.37 -10.48 13.21
N ARG A 310 7.87 -11.45 12.44
CA ARG A 310 8.03 -12.88 12.72
C ARG A 310 9.49 -13.31 12.72
N ALA A 311 10.26 -12.90 11.72
CA ALA A 311 11.67 -13.25 11.54
C ALA A 311 12.64 -12.52 12.50
N PHE A 312 12.19 -11.41 13.12
CA PHE A 312 13.05 -10.59 13.97
C PHE A 312 13.59 -11.40 15.17
N PRO A 313 14.93 -11.43 15.37
CA PRO A 313 15.53 -12.28 16.40
C PRO A 313 15.32 -11.74 17.81
N PHE A 314 15.24 -10.42 17.98
CA PHE A 314 15.13 -9.78 19.29
C PHE A 314 13.67 -9.54 19.70
N ARG A 315 13.43 -9.45 21.02
CA ARG A 315 12.11 -9.18 21.57
C ARG A 315 11.73 -7.70 21.44
N SER A 316 12.67 -6.81 21.76
CA SER A 316 12.51 -5.36 21.60
C SER A 316 13.03 -4.92 20.25
N ILE A 317 12.26 -4.05 19.58
CA ILE A 317 12.51 -3.57 18.23
C ILE A 317 12.31 -2.06 18.22
N ALA A 318 13.34 -1.29 17.89
CA ALA A 318 13.18 0.15 17.69
C ALA A 318 12.27 0.41 16.47
N GLU A 319 11.24 1.24 16.64
CA GLU A 319 10.25 1.50 15.57
C GLU A 319 10.95 2.06 14.31
N ASP A 320 11.94 2.94 14.47
CA ASP A 320 12.70 3.50 13.36
C ASP A 320 13.54 2.44 12.62
N ASP A 321 14.15 1.50 13.33
CA ASP A 321 14.93 0.41 12.73
C ASP A 321 14.02 -0.55 11.97
N PHE A 322 12.85 -0.85 12.54
CA PHE A 322 11.83 -1.69 11.90
C PHE A 322 11.33 -1.09 10.58
N ARG A 323 11.01 0.21 10.58
CA ARG A 323 10.60 0.95 9.37
C ARG A 323 11.71 1.00 8.31
N ARG A 324 12.96 1.24 8.72
CA ARG A 324 14.14 1.23 7.82
C ARG A 324 14.35 -0.11 7.13
N ARG A 325 14.18 -1.22 7.83
CA ARG A 325 14.29 -2.58 7.26
C ARG A 325 13.20 -2.85 6.25
N VAL A 326 11.95 -2.49 6.54
CA VAL A 326 10.85 -2.63 5.57
C VAL A 326 11.04 -1.71 4.37
N PHE A 327 11.55 -0.50 4.55
CA PHE A 327 11.92 0.39 3.45
C PHE A 327 12.95 -0.25 2.51
N LEU A 328 13.99 -0.91 3.05
CA LEU A 328 14.97 -1.64 2.23
C LEU A 328 14.36 -2.84 1.49
N LEU A 329 13.53 -3.64 2.18
CA LEU A 329 12.82 -4.76 1.56
C LEU A 329 11.95 -4.29 0.39
N ALA A 330 11.16 -3.23 0.61
CA ALA A 330 10.25 -2.68 -0.38
C ALA A 330 10.98 -2.04 -1.58
N SER A 331 12.16 -1.44 -1.36
CA SER A 331 12.85 -0.65 -2.38
C SER A 331 13.91 -1.42 -3.17
N GLN A 332 14.52 -2.46 -2.58
CA GLN A 332 15.62 -3.23 -3.18
C GLN A 332 15.27 -4.70 -3.40
N CYS A 333 14.85 -5.41 -2.34
CA CYS A 333 14.74 -6.87 -2.36
C CYS A 333 13.59 -7.39 -3.25
N LEU A 334 12.50 -6.64 -3.37
CA LEU A 334 11.38 -7.08 -4.21
C LEU A 334 11.70 -7.09 -5.71
N LYS A 335 12.60 -6.22 -6.18
CA LYS A 335 13.00 -6.17 -7.60
C LYS A 335 13.71 -7.46 -8.03
N THR A 336 14.46 -8.09 -7.13
CA THR A 336 15.23 -9.31 -7.40
C THR A 336 14.46 -10.60 -7.08
N SER A 337 13.38 -10.50 -6.31
CA SER A 337 12.64 -11.68 -5.81
C SER A 337 11.66 -12.29 -6.82
N GLY A 338 11.32 -11.58 -7.91
CA GLY A 338 10.36 -12.06 -8.92
C GLY A 338 8.92 -12.22 -8.41
N VAL A 339 8.59 -11.63 -7.26
CA VAL A 339 7.28 -11.75 -6.61
C VAL A 339 6.29 -10.73 -7.15
N ASN A 340 5.00 -11.09 -7.12
CA ASN A 340 3.93 -10.15 -7.43
C ASN A 340 3.88 -9.05 -6.36
N CYS A 341 3.86 -7.79 -6.78
CA CYS A 341 3.88 -6.64 -5.86
C CYS A 341 2.62 -5.79 -6.01
N HIS A 342 2.01 -5.43 -4.88
CA HIS A 342 0.91 -4.49 -4.81
C HIS A 342 1.34 -3.08 -5.28
N GLN A 343 0.40 -2.29 -5.82
CA GLN A 343 0.70 -0.95 -6.34
C GLN A 343 1.28 -0.01 -5.28
N SER A 344 0.90 -0.17 -4.00
CA SER A 344 1.41 0.64 -2.88
C SER A 344 2.93 0.54 -2.67
N LEU A 345 3.57 -0.53 -3.16
CA LEU A 345 5.01 -0.73 -3.12
C LEU A 345 5.75 0.00 -4.25
N LYS A 346 5.04 0.46 -5.29
CA LYS A 346 5.65 1.11 -6.46
C LYS A 346 5.93 2.60 -6.26
N THR A 347 5.28 3.27 -5.31
CA THR A 347 5.40 4.71 -5.11
C THR A 347 5.54 5.12 -3.64
N GLY A 348 6.30 6.19 -3.37
CA GLY A 348 6.33 6.87 -2.08
C GLY A 348 6.79 5.99 -0.91
N GLN A 349 7.97 5.36 -1.00
CA GLN A 349 8.54 4.58 0.10
C GLN A 349 9.23 5.45 1.16
N VAL A 350 9.76 6.61 0.77
CA VAL A 350 10.47 7.52 1.67
C VAL A 350 9.59 8.01 2.83
N ALA A 351 8.29 8.22 2.58
CA ALA A 351 7.33 8.62 3.60
C ALA A 351 7.29 7.66 4.80
N LEU A 352 7.64 6.38 4.60
CA LEU A 352 7.74 5.40 5.69
C LEU A 352 8.81 5.78 6.73
N LEU A 353 9.85 6.52 6.30
CA LEU A 353 10.96 6.96 7.14
C LEU A 353 10.74 8.35 7.75
N THR A 354 9.67 9.05 7.35
CA THR A 354 9.37 10.41 7.81
C THR A 354 8.07 10.43 8.61
N ASP A 355 6.94 10.73 7.97
CA ASP A 355 5.65 11.01 8.60
C ASP A 355 4.63 9.87 8.48
N ASP A 356 4.95 8.83 7.72
CA ASP A 356 4.04 7.74 7.36
C ASP A 356 2.65 8.23 6.92
N ARG A 357 2.61 9.28 6.07
CA ARG A 357 1.34 9.91 5.61
C ARG A 357 0.38 8.97 4.89
N TYR A 358 0.87 7.83 4.40
CA TYR A 358 0.05 6.79 3.77
C TYR A 358 -0.37 5.69 4.75
N HIS A 359 -0.07 5.88 6.04
CA HIS A 359 -0.44 5.01 7.16
C HIS A 359 0.03 3.56 7.01
N LYS A 360 1.08 3.32 6.20
CA LYS A 360 1.63 1.98 5.89
C LYS A 360 2.11 1.28 7.15
N TYR A 361 2.75 2.02 8.05
CA TYR A 361 3.22 1.50 9.34
C TYR A 361 2.20 1.72 10.45
N ARG A 362 1.52 2.87 10.46
CA ARG A 362 0.54 3.23 11.49
C ARG A 362 -0.60 2.23 11.57
N ASP A 363 -1.17 1.84 10.44
CA ASP A 363 -2.29 0.88 10.45
C ASP A 363 -1.85 -0.52 10.83
N PHE A 364 -0.68 -0.96 10.34
CA PHE A 364 -0.09 -2.23 10.76
C PHE A 364 0.20 -2.25 12.27
N SER A 365 0.88 -1.22 12.80
CA SER A 365 1.30 -1.16 14.20
C SER A 365 0.11 -1.08 15.15
N LEU A 366 -0.93 -0.30 14.82
CA LEU A 366 -2.15 -0.22 15.62
C LEU A 366 -2.87 -1.57 15.66
N LEU A 367 -2.97 -2.27 14.53
CA LEU A 367 -3.55 -3.61 14.52
C LEU A 367 -2.71 -4.61 15.32
N ALA A 368 -1.38 -4.52 15.24
CA ALA A 368 -0.47 -5.37 16.01
C ALA A 368 -0.61 -5.18 17.52
N LEU A 369 -0.82 -3.93 17.95
CA LEU A 369 -1.07 -3.56 19.34
C LEU A 369 -2.44 -4.04 19.81
N GLU A 370 -3.49 -3.80 19.02
CA GLU A 370 -4.87 -4.22 19.33
C GLU A 370 -4.98 -5.72 19.54
N LYS A 371 -4.34 -6.52 18.68
CA LYS A 371 -4.35 -7.99 18.77
C LYS A 371 -3.34 -8.56 19.78
N GLY A 372 -2.61 -7.69 20.49
CA GLY A 372 -1.63 -8.08 21.51
C GLY A 372 -0.43 -8.86 20.97
N VAL A 373 -0.09 -8.69 19.69
CA VAL A 373 1.07 -9.33 19.04
C VAL A 373 2.36 -8.60 19.45
N VAL A 374 2.25 -7.30 19.66
CA VAL A 374 3.30 -6.43 20.19
C VAL A 374 2.72 -5.54 21.29
N THR A 375 3.58 -5.06 22.18
CA THR A 375 3.27 -3.98 23.12
C THR A 375 4.20 -2.80 22.82
N ARG A 376 3.74 -1.57 23.08
CA ARG A 376 4.53 -0.35 22.82
C ARG A 376 5.22 0.10 24.10
N GLY A 377 6.54 0.22 24.05
CA GLY A 377 7.34 0.98 25.01
C GLY A 377 7.79 2.32 24.42
N GLU A 378 8.67 3.04 25.11
CA GLU A 378 9.24 4.29 24.60
C GLU A 378 10.05 4.03 23.31
N GLY A 379 9.51 4.45 22.15
CA GLY A 379 10.16 4.30 20.83
C GLY A 379 10.41 2.86 20.38
N THR A 380 9.87 1.86 21.08
CA THR A 380 10.15 0.44 20.85
C THR A 380 8.89 -0.41 20.85
N LEU A 381 8.87 -1.43 20.00
CA LEU A 381 7.88 -2.51 20.03
C LEU A 381 8.47 -3.72 20.73
N VAL A 382 7.74 -4.26 21.70
CA VAL A 382 8.08 -5.50 22.40
C VAL A 382 7.18 -6.62 21.87
N LYS A 383 7.77 -7.52 21.07
CA LYS A 383 7.11 -8.67 20.45
C LYS A 383 6.78 -9.75 21.49
N ASP A 384 5.56 -10.28 21.43
CA ASP A 384 5.22 -11.52 22.13
C ASP A 384 5.62 -12.74 21.28
N ARG A 385 6.61 -13.51 21.75
CA ARG A 385 7.08 -14.71 21.04
C ARG A 385 6.03 -15.84 21.04
N ALA A 386 5.20 -15.94 22.07
CA ALA A 386 4.18 -16.99 22.19
C ALA A 386 3.17 -16.91 21.04
N LYS A 387 2.88 -15.69 20.58
CA LYS A 387 2.01 -15.41 19.43
C LYS A 387 2.59 -15.87 18.08
N PHE A 388 3.87 -16.24 18.00
CA PHE A 388 4.51 -16.73 16.78
C PHE A 388 5.05 -18.16 16.86
N SER A 389 5.07 -18.78 18.05
CA SER A 389 5.72 -20.09 18.29
C SER A 389 4.77 -21.29 18.34
N ALA A 390 3.45 -21.09 18.38
CA ALA A 390 2.50 -22.20 18.44
C ALA A 390 2.05 -22.66 17.04
N PRO A 391 1.91 -23.96 16.77
CA PRO A 391 1.02 -24.44 15.73
C PRO A 391 -0.41 -24.13 16.20
N PHE A 392 -0.88 -22.91 15.91
CA PHE A 392 -2.15 -22.42 16.43
C PHE A 392 -3.30 -23.33 16.01
N ASP A 393 -4.21 -23.55 16.96
CA ASP A 393 -5.53 -24.09 16.68
C ASP A 393 -6.24 -23.13 15.70
N MET A 394 -6.23 -23.47 14.41
CA MET A 394 -6.43 -22.53 13.30
C MET A 394 -7.84 -21.93 13.23
N GLN A 395 -8.77 -22.39 14.06
CA GLN A 395 -10.15 -21.89 14.14
C GLN A 395 -10.25 -20.51 14.81
N ARG A 396 -9.38 -20.18 15.78
CA ARG A 396 -9.32 -18.85 16.44
C ARG A 396 -8.10 -18.02 16.04
N ALA A 397 -7.08 -18.65 15.47
CA ALA A 397 -5.82 -18.01 15.09
C ALA A 397 -5.98 -16.80 14.15
N ARG A 398 -6.98 -16.80 13.26
CA ARG A 398 -7.21 -15.70 12.31
C ARG A 398 -7.84 -14.46 12.96
N ILE A 399 -8.63 -14.64 14.02
CA ILE A 399 -9.25 -13.55 14.80
C ILE A 399 -8.24 -13.04 15.84
N ASP A 400 -7.52 -13.95 16.50
CA ASP A 400 -6.62 -13.63 17.62
C ASP A 400 -5.21 -13.21 17.17
N ASN A 401 -4.80 -13.51 15.93
CA ASN A 401 -3.50 -13.13 15.37
C ASN A 401 -3.51 -13.04 13.81
N PRO A 402 -4.19 -12.05 13.23
CA PRO A 402 -4.20 -11.84 11.78
C PRO A 402 -2.79 -11.59 11.20
N ILE A 403 -1.87 -11.07 12.00
CA ILE A 403 -0.47 -10.84 11.61
C ILE A 403 0.27 -12.16 11.37
N GLY A 404 0.06 -13.16 12.22
CA GLY A 404 0.63 -14.49 12.04
C GLY A 404 0.14 -15.17 10.76
N VAL A 405 -1.13 -14.97 10.41
CA VAL A 405 -1.73 -15.49 9.18
C VAL A 405 -1.08 -14.89 7.94
N ILE A 406 -0.97 -13.56 7.87
CA ILE A 406 -0.32 -12.86 6.77
C ILE A 406 1.16 -13.27 6.64
N ALA A 407 1.88 -13.40 7.75
CA ALA A 407 3.27 -13.87 7.70
C ALA A 407 3.39 -15.30 7.14
N ASN A 408 2.35 -16.13 7.30
CA ASN A 408 2.30 -17.48 6.76
C ASN A 408 2.03 -17.51 5.25
N GLU A 409 1.28 -16.55 4.71
CA GLU A 409 1.02 -16.45 3.26
C GLU A 409 2.30 -16.31 2.43
N LEU A 410 3.35 -15.70 3.00
CA LEU A 410 4.64 -15.55 2.34
C LEU A 410 5.61 -16.73 2.54
N VAL A 411 5.27 -17.74 3.35
CA VAL A 411 6.15 -18.91 3.60
C VAL A 411 6.57 -19.61 2.30
N PRO A 412 5.67 -19.82 1.31
CA PRO A 412 6.04 -20.47 0.06
C PRO A 412 6.98 -19.64 -0.83
N LEU A 413 7.06 -18.32 -0.62
CA LEU A 413 7.95 -17.42 -1.37
C LEU A 413 9.37 -17.47 -0.80
N THR A 414 10.07 -18.59 -1.03
CA THR A 414 11.36 -18.91 -0.39
C THR A 414 12.45 -17.87 -0.64
N VAL A 415 12.53 -17.27 -1.84
CA VAL A 415 13.47 -16.19 -2.15
C VAL A 415 13.22 -14.97 -1.28
N LEU A 416 11.96 -14.53 -1.19
CA LEU A 416 11.57 -13.41 -0.33
C LEU A 416 11.79 -13.72 1.15
N GLN A 417 11.48 -14.93 1.62
CA GLN A 417 11.73 -15.32 3.01
C GLN A 417 13.22 -15.25 3.35
N ARG A 418 14.11 -15.69 2.45
CA ARG A 418 15.56 -15.56 2.64
C ARG A 418 15.97 -14.10 2.78
N GLU A 419 15.48 -13.21 1.91
CA GLU A 419 15.73 -11.77 2.00
C GLU A 419 15.22 -11.16 3.31
N VAL A 420 14.01 -11.54 3.73
CA VAL A 420 13.43 -11.10 5.01
C VAL A 420 14.27 -11.57 6.20
N HIS A 421 14.72 -12.83 6.20
CA HIS A 421 15.58 -13.35 7.26
C HIS A 421 16.94 -12.65 7.30
N LEU A 422 17.60 -12.48 6.15
CA LEU A 422 18.85 -11.73 6.06
C LEU A 422 18.67 -10.28 6.55
N MET A 423 17.56 -9.64 6.16
CA MET A 423 17.23 -8.30 6.62
C MET A 423 16.94 -8.25 8.12
N ALA A 424 16.30 -9.26 8.70
CA ALA A 424 16.00 -9.31 10.14
C ALA A 424 17.27 -9.39 11.01
N TRP A 425 18.29 -10.10 10.54
CA TRP A 425 19.56 -10.28 11.25
C TRP A 425 20.60 -9.18 11.00
N LEU A 426 20.36 -8.29 10.01
CA LEU A 426 21.31 -7.25 9.67
C LEU A 426 21.57 -6.30 10.86
N PRO A 427 22.82 -5.96 11.21
CA PRO A 427 23.07 -4.99 12.28
C PRO A 427 22.45 -3.63 11.98
N GLY A 428 21.84 -2.97 12.98
CA GLY A 428 21.11 -1.70 12.79
C GLY A 428 21.97 -0.57 12.19
N TRP A 429 23.26 -0.49 12.53
CA TRP A 429 24.18 0.47 11.91
C TRP A 429 24.39 0.22 10.41
N LEU A 430 24.35 -1.05 9.99
CA LEU A 430 24.50 -1.44 8.58
C LEU A 430 23.19 -1.21 7.82
N VAL A 431 22.04 -1.42 8.47
CA VAL A 431 20.72 -1.00 7.95
C VAL A 431 20.75 0.51 7.67
N ARG A 432 21.14 1.33 8.66
CA ARG A 432 21.27 2.79 8.50
C ARG A 432 22.19 3.17 7.35
N LYS A 433 23.36 2.53 7.23
CA LYS A 433 24.30 2.75 6.13
C LYS A 433 23.68 2.41 4.77
N ARG A 434 22.98 1.29 4.65
CA ARG A 434 22.30 0.88 3.40
C ARG A 434 21.16 1.81 3.02
N VAL A 435 20.37 2.27 4.00
CA VAL A 435 19.31 3.27 3.79
C VAL A 435 19.90 4.58 3.26
N ALA A 436 20.95 5.09 3.92
CA ALA A 436 21.60 6.32 3.49
C ALA A 436 22.14 6.18 2.05
N ALA A 437 22.87 5.10 1.74
CA ALA A 437 23.40 4.87 0.40
C ALA A 437 22.31 4.74 -0.68
N LEU A 438 21.19 4.11 -0.36
CA LEU A 438 20.06 4.00 -1.28
C LEU A 438 19.40 5.36 -1.55
N LEU A 439 19.16 6.15 -0.51
CA LEU A 439 18.54 7.48 -0.64
C LEU A 439 19.46 8.46 -1.39
N GLU A 440 20.76 8.44 -1.11
CA GLU A 440 21.76 9.24 -1.82
C GLU A 440 21.78 8.90 -3.31
N ARG A 441 21.85 7.60 -3.62
CA ARG A 441 21.76 7.12 -5.00
C ARG A 441 20.44 7.51 -5.66
N GLN A 442 19.31 7.39 -4.96
CA GLN A 442 18.01 7.78 -5.50
C GLN A 442 17.95 9.27 -5.85
N ALA A 443 18.53 10.15 -5.03
CA ALA A 443 18.60 11.58 -5.33
C ALA A 443 19.48 11.88 -6.55
N LEU A 444 20.63 11.21 -6.67
CA LEU A 444 21.53 11.35 -7.80
C LEU A 444 20.90 10.81 -9.09
N ASP A 445 20.38 9.58 -9.08
CA ASP A 445 19.71 8.95 -10.23
C ASP A 445 18.51 9.79 -10.68
N GLN A 446 17.75 10.37 -9.75
CA GLN A 446 16.63 11.28 -10.07
C GLN A 446 17.12 12.58 -10.72
N PHE A 447 18.19 13.20 -10.20
CA PHE A 447 18.77 14.38 -10.83
C PHE A 447 19.29 14.08 -12.23
N GLU A 448 20.02 12.99 -12.42
CA GLU A 448 20.56 12.61 -13.73
C GLU A 448 19.46 12.35 -14.75
N ALA A 449 18.40 11.63 -14.37
CA ALA A 449 17.25 11.39 -15.23
C ALA A 449 16.53 12.70 -15.60
N ASP A 450 16.26 13.57 -14.63
CA ASP A 450 15.62 14.86 -14.88
C ASP A 450 16.51 15.78 -15.74
N TYR A 451 17.82 15.85 -15.45
CA TYR A 451 18.77 16.68 -16.21
C TYR A 451 18.89 16.19 -17.64
N GLN A 452 19.02 14.88 -17.89
CA GLN A 452 19.07 14.32 -19.24
C GLN A 452 17.78 14.55 -20.03
N ALA A 453 16.62 14.38 -19.39
CA ALA A 453 15.33 14.53 -20.06
C ALA A 453 15.00 15.99 -20.42
N PHE A 454 15.47 16.95 -19.62
CA PHE A 454 15.07 18.35 -19.72
C PHE A 454 16.21 19.33 -20.03
N TYR A 455 17.42 18.83 -20.33
CA TYR A 455 18.57 19.67 -20.67
C TYR A 455 18.28 20.54 -21.91
N ARG A 456 18.63 21.82 -21.82
CA ARG A 456 18.56 22.79 -22.91
C ARG A 456 19.80 23.65 -22.89
N ASP A 457 20.54 23.66 -23.99
CA ASP A 457 21.85 24.30 -24.08
C ASP A 457 21.84 25.80 -23.74
N SER A 458 20.77 26.50 -24.11
CA SER A 458 20.60 27.94 -23.87
C SER A 458 20.12 28.31 -22.45
N GLU A 459 19.61 27.35 -21.67
CA GLU A 459 18.90 27.64 -20.41
C GLU A 459 19.43 26.87 -19.21
N SER A 460 19.85 25.63 -19.41
CA SER A 460 20.35 24.75 -18.36
C SER A 460 21.72 25.22 -17.88
N LYS A 461 21.92 25.20 -16.56
CA LYS A 461 23.22 25.51 -15.95
C LYS A 461 24.11 24.26 -15.93
N PRO A 462 25.43 24.40 -15.75
CA PRO A 462 26.33 23.25 -15.61
C PRO A 462 25.84 22.30 -14.51
N ARG A 463 25.99 20.98 -14.72
CA ARG A 463 25.49 19.93 -13.81
C ARG A 463 25.80 20.16 -12.33
N GLN A 464 26.99 20.68 -12.03
CA GLN A 464 27.47 20.96 -10.68
C GLN A 464 26.61 21.99 -9.92
N VAL A 465 25.85 22.83 -10.63
CA VAL A 465 24.93 23.82 -10.03
C VAL A 465 23.69 23.12 -9.45
N GLY A 466 23.16 22.14 -10.18
CA GLY A 466 21.94 21.41 -9.84
C GLY A 466 22.14 20.16 -8.99
N LEU A 467 23.35 19.61 -8.95
CA LEU A 467 23.64 18.35 -8.29
C LEU A 467 23.39 18.44 -6.76
N PRO A 468 22.63 17.49 -6.15
CA PRO A 468 22.54 17.41 -4.69
C PRO A 468 23.89 16.97 -4.10
N VAL A 469 24.29 17.54 -2.96
CA VAL A 469 25.62 17.32 -2.38
C VAL A 469 25.54 16.98 -0.89
N LEU A 470 26.14 15.85 -0.51
CA LEU A 470 26.33 15.43 0.88
C LEU A 470 27.78 15.72 1.33
N LEU A 471 27.93 16.68 2.24
CA LEU A 471 29.19 17.02 2.90
C LEU A 471 29.34 16.25 4.20
N LYS A 472 30.42 15.48 4.33
CA LYS A 472 30.69 14.66 5.52
C LYS A 472 31.21 15.55 6.66
N GLY A 473 30.58 15.44 7.82
CA GLY A 473 31.04 16.09 9.05
C GLY A 473 32.04 15.25 9.84
N ARG A 474 32.65 15.87 10.86
CA ARG A 474 33.57 15.21 11.81
C ARG A 474 32.84 14.30 12.80
N SER A 475 31.57 14.59 13.09
CA SER A 475 30.74 13.85 14.06
C SER A 475 29.36 13.56 13.49
N ARG A 476 28.79 12.37 13.79
CA ARG A 476 27.42 11.98 13.39
C ARG A 476 26.34 12.40 14.38
N LYS A 477 26.68 13.16 15.43
CA LYS A 477 25.69 13.63 16.42
C LYS A 477 24.61 14.51 15.79
N LEU A 478 24.96 15.37 14.83
CA LEU A 478 24.02 16.27 14.19
C LEU A 478 24.31 16.43 12.69
N GLY A 479 23.24 16.44 11.91
CA GLY A 479 23.25 16.76 10.49
C GLY A 479 22.29 17.90 10.16
N VAL A 480 22.59 18.65 9.09
CA VAL A 480 21.78 19.77 8.60
C VAL A 480 21.35 19.50 7.16
N VAL A 481 20.05 19.62 6.89
CA VAL A 481 19.47 19.54 5.55
C VAL A 481 19.16 20.95 5.08
N LEU A 482 19.73 21.35 3.93
CA LEU A 482 19.61 22.69 3.36
C LEU A 482 18.75 22.68 2.10
N VAL A 483 17.72 23.53 2.08
CA VAL A 483 16.74 23.68 1.00
C VAL A 483 16.88 25.05 0.34
N HIS A 484 17.15 25.06 -0.96
CA HIS A 484 17.28 26.29 -1.75
C HIS A 484 15.91 26.93 -2.08
N GLY A 485 15.92 28.18 -2.54
CA GLY A 485 14.75 28.94 -2.98
C GLY A 485 14.15 28.48 -4.30
N PHE A 486 12.97 29.02 -4.61
CA PHE A 486 12.25 28.76 -5.86
C PHE A 486 13.04 29.29 -7.07
N MET A 487 12.99 28.59 -8.20
CA MET A 487 13.80 28.89 -9.40
C MET A 487 15.32 28.88 -9.20
N SER A 488 15.81 28.35 -8.06
CA SER A 488 17.23 28.26 -7.73
C SER A 488 17.75 26.81 -7.84
N ALA A 489 18.89 26.51 -7.22
CA ALA A 489 19.50 25.18 -7.22
C ALA A 489 20.33 24.96 -5.93
N PRO A 490 20.76 23.72 -5.61
CA PRO A 490 21.54 23.42 -4.41
C PRO A 490 22.76 24.34 -4.20
N ARG A 491 23.39 24.78 -5.30
CA ARG A 491 24.54 25.70 -5.27
C ARG A 491 24.28 27.01 -4.52
N GLU A 492 23.03 27.47 -4.42
CA GLU A 492 22.66 28.66 -3.63
C GLU A 492 23.03 28.53 -2.15
N MET A 493 23.02 27.31 -1.62
CA MET A 493 23.27 27.02 -0.22
C MET A 493 24.76 26.77 0.09
N ALA A 494 25.64 26.88 -0.90
CA ALA A 494 27.02 26.38 -0.81
C ALA A 494 27.88 27.09 0.24
N GLU A 495 27.77 28.41 0.39
CA GLU A 495 28.55 29.16 1.39
C GLU A 495 28.11 28.78 2.82
N LEU A 496 26.81 28.74 3.08
CA LEU A 496 26.27 28.28 4.37
C LEU A 496 26.64 26.82 4.63
N ALA A 497 26.59 25.96 3.61
CA ALA A 497 26.97 24.56 3.74
C ALA A 497 28.44 24.40 4.13
N ALA A 498 29.33 25.18 3.51
CA ALA A 498 30.75 25.21 3.84
C ALA A 498 31.00 25.70 5.28
N HIS A 499 30.31 26.75 5.72
CA HIS A 499 30.40 27.25 7.09
C HIS A 499 29.99 26.17 8.12
N LEU A 500 28.83 25.56 7.94
CA LEU A 500 28.32 24.52 8.85
C LEU A 500 29.19 23.26 8.82
N ASN A 501 29.70 22.86 7.65
CA ASN A 501 30.61 21.74 7.54
C ASN A 501 31.97 22.03 8.19
N GLY A 502 32.47 23.28 8.09
CA GLY A 502 33.67 23.74 8.79
C GLY A 502 33.58 23.64 10.31
N LYS A 503 32.37 23.81 10.88
CA LYS A 503 32.05 23.53 12.29
C LYS A 503 31.95 22.03 12.63
N GLY A 504 32.06 21.14 11.65
CA GLY A 504 32.11 19.69 11.81
C GLY A 504 30.77 18.97 11.65
N PHE A 505 29.70 19.68 11.26
CA PHE A 505 28.39 19.08 10.99
C PHE A 505 28.35 18.34 9.66
N TRP A 506 27.53 17.30 9.58
CA TRP A 506 27.11 16.75 8.29
C TRP A 506 26.13 17.69 7.64
N VAL A 507 26.27 17.95 6.34
CA VAL A 507 25.40 18.90 5.64
C VAL A 507 24.95 18.29 4.32
N TYR A 508 23.65 18.35 4.04
CA TYR A 508 23.10 17.92 2.76
C TYR A 508 22.38 19.06 2.07
N GLN A 509 22.92 19.45 0.93
CA GLN A 509 22.32 20.40 0.01
C GLN A 509 21.42 19.61 -0.93
N LEU A 510 20.12 19.61 -0.66
CA LEU A 510 19.18 18.87 -1.48
C LEU A 510 18.77 19.68 -2.70
N ARG A 511 18.33 18.98 -3.74
CA ARG A 511 17.69 19.56 -4.91
C ARG A 511 16.18 19.37 -4.83
N LEU A 512 15.42 20.45 -4.93
CA LEU A 512 13.99 20.35 -5.17
C LEU A 512 13.75 19.89 -6.61
N ARG A 513 12.89 18.90 -6.82
CA ARG A 513 12.58 18.43 -8.18
C ARG A 513 12.09 19.59 -9.07
N GLY A 514 12.44 19.58 -10.36
CA GLY A 514 12.19 20.70 -11.26
C GLY A 514 13.26 21.80 -11.23
N HIS A 515 14.12 21.80 -10.22
CA HIS A 515 15.16 22.82 -10.04
C HIS A 515 16.55 22.28 -10.37
N GLY A 516 17.48 23.18 -10.73
CA GLY A 516 18.85 22.83 -11.13
C GLY A 516 18.98 22.14 -12.50
N THR A 517 17.92 22.17 -13.31
CA THR A 517 17.78 21.53 -14.63
C THR A 517 17.34 22.59 -15.65
N SER A 518 16.04 22.73 -15.91
CA SER A 518 15.46 23.75 -16.79
C SER A 518 14.08 24.23 -16.32
N PRO A 519 13.60 25.39 -16.82
CA PRO A 519 12.24 25.89 -16.57
C PRO A 519 11.13 24.91 -16.98
N GLU A 520 11.34 24.13 -18.05
CA GLU A 520 10.39 23.13 -18.52
C GLU A 520 10.23 21.97 -17.54
N ASP A 521 11.32 21.54 -16.90
CA ASP A 521 11.27 20.55 -15.83
C ASP A 521 10.39 21.08 -14.69
N LEU A 522 10.65 22.31 -14.24
CA LEU A 522 9.88 22.97 -13.18
C LEU A 522 8.39 23.09 -13.52
N ALA A 523 8.04 23.36 -14.78
CA ALA A 523 6.66 23.48 -15.22
C ALA A 523 5.84 22.19 -14.97
N GLN A 524 6.49 21.02 -14.99
CA GLN A 524 5.82 19.73 -14.83
C GLN A 524 5.75 19.24 -13.38
N ARG A 525 6.27 20.00 -12.41
CA ARG A 525 6.33 19.58 -11.01
C ARG A 525 5.19 20.13 -10.17
N SER A 526 4.81 19.34 -9.17
CA SER A 526 3.80 19.68 -8.18
C SER A 526 4.42 20.01 -6.83
N GLY A 527 3.64 20.62 -5.94
CA GLY A 527 4.04 20.83 -4.54
C GLY A 527 4.44 19.53 -3.83
N ARG A 528 3.84 18.41 -4.23
CA ARG A 528 4.16 17.08 -3.71
C ARG A 528 5.58 16.64 -4.09
N ASP A 529 6.05 16.94 -5.29
CA ASP A 529 7.42 16.60 -5.71
C ASP A 529 8.46 17.31 -4.82
N TRP A 530 8.22 18.57 -4.46
CA TRP A 530 9.10 19.34 -3.59
C TRP A 530 9.11 18.79 -2.15
N VAL A 531 7.94 18.41 -1.64
CA VAL A 531 7.81 17.75 -0.34
C VAL A 531 8.56 16.41 -0.33
N GLU A 532 8.45 15.61 -1.40
CA GLU A 532 9.18 14.33 -1.52
C GLU A 532 10.70 14.52 -1.58
N SER A 533 11.20 15.59 -2.22
CA SER A 533 12.63 15.95 -2.21
C SER A 533 13.15 16.24 -0.79
N VAL A 534 12.38 16.99 0.02
CA VAL A 534 12.76 17.31 1.41
C VAL A 534 12.66 16.09 2.31
N ASP A 535 11.61 15.27 2.16
CA ASP A 535 11.47 14.02 2.90
C ASP A 535 12.64 13.06 2.63
N LEU A 536 13.13 12.98 1.39
CA LEU A 536 14.32 12.20 1.05
C LEU A 536 15.56 12.76 1.75
N GLY A 537 15.77 14.07 1.72
CA GLY A 537 16.91 14.70 2.40
C GLY A 537 16.91 14.49 3.92
N TYR A 538 15.74 14.60 4.55
CA TYR A 538 15.59 14.29 5.97
C TYR A 538 15.84 12.81 6.26
N ALA A 539 15.24 11.90 5.48
CA ALA A 539 15.42 10.45 5.65
C ALA A 539 16.89 10.03 5.47
N LEU A 540 17.60 10.65 4.51
CA LEU A 540 19.03 10.46 4.29
C LEU A 540 19.82 10.85 5.54
N LEU A 541 19.61 12.08 6.04
CA LEU A 541 20.40 12.60 7.16
C LEU A 541 20.04 11.96 8.49
N SER A 542 18.78 11.54 8.69
CA SER A 542 18.38 10.78 9.88
C SER A 542 18.91 9.34 9.86
N ALA A 543 19.25 8.79 8.69
CA ALA A 543 19.97 7.53 8.61
C ALA A 543 21.46 7.70 8.98
N VAL A 544 22.07 8.84 8.66
CA VAL A 544 23.49 9.12 8.93
C VAL A 544 23.73 9.67 10.34
N CYS A 545 22.87 10.55 10.82
CA CYS A 545 23.05 11.35 12.03
C CYS A 545 22.01 11.00 13.12
N GLU A 546 22.31 11.30 14.37
CA GLU A 546 21.40 11.10 15.50
C GLU A 546 20.30 12.18 15.53
N ARG A 547 20.67 13.43 15.26
CA ARG A 547 19.76 14.58 15.20
C ARG A 547 19.86 15.26 13.83
N VAL A 548 18.73 15.77 13.34
CA VAL A 548 18.65 16.47 12.05
C VAL A 548 17.99 17.81 12.22
N VAL A 549 18.67 18.87 11.79
CA VAL A 549 18.11 20.22 11.65
C VAL A 549 17.74 20.44 10.18
N LEU A 550 16.54 20.96 9.95
CA LEU A 550 16.08 21.38 8.63
C LEU A 550 16.32 22.87 8.46
N GLY A 551 16.71 23.32 7.28
CA GLY A 551 16.74 24.75 7.04
C GLY A 551 16.71 25.13 5.59
N GLY A 552 16.21 26.32 5.29
CA GLY A 552 16.09 26.74 3.90
C GLY A 552 15.97 28.24 3.70
N PHE A 553 16.17 28.63 2.45
CA PHE A 553 16.12 30.01 1.98
C PHE A 553 14.86 30.28 1.18
N SER A 554 14.21 31.41 1.46
CA SER A 554 12.99 31.87 0.81
C SER A 554 11.92 30.77 0.78
N PHE A 555 11.46 30.37 -0.40
CA PHE A 555 10.56 29.22 -0.57
C PHE A 555 11.07 27.93 0.11
N GLY A 556 12.38 27.65 0.06
CA GLY A 556 12.99 26.50 0.73
C GLY A 556 12.83 26.54 2.25
N GLY A 557 12.75 27.74 2.85
CA GLY A 557 12.40 27.91 4.26
C GLY A 557 10.98 27.43 4.56
N GLY A 558 10.02 27.73 3.68
CA GLY A 558 8.65 27.23 3.76
C GLY A 558 8.57 25.70 3.66
N VAL A 559 9.30 25.09 2.72
CA VAL A 559 9.32 23.62 2.58
C VAL A 559 10.02 22.92 3.76
N ALA A 560 11.06 23.54 4.33
CA ALA A 560 11.68 23.06 5.56
C ALA A 560 10.70 23.10 6.75
N LEU A 561 9.89 24.16 6.87
CA LEU A 561 8.83 24.29 7.89
C LEU A 561 7.70 23.26 7.68
N ASP A 562 7.27 23.00 6.43
CA ASP A 562 6.30 21.91 6.15
C ASP A 562 6.82 20.57 6.67
N CYS A 563 8.08 20.24 6.37
CA CYS A 563 8.68 18.99 6.85
C CYS A 563 8.72 18.94 8.39
N ALA A 564 9.15 20.02 9.05
CA ALA A 564 9.17 20.12 10.51
C ALA A 564 7.78 20.04 11.16
N SER A 565 6.72 20.45 10.44
CA SER A 565 5.33 20.34 10.92
C SER A 565 4.78 18.91 10.89
N ARG A 566 5.37 18.04 10.07
CA ARG A 566 4.95 16.63 9.87
C ARG A 566 5.87 15.65 10.60
N VAL A 567 7.17 15.89 10.58
CA VAL A 567 8.20 15.00 11.10
C VAL A 567 8.59 15.40 12.51
N ARG A 568 7.96 14.75 13.50
CA ARG A 568 8.16 15.07 14.93
C ARG A 568 9.60 14.93 15.40
N ASN A 569 10.39 14.04 14.79
CA ASN A 569 11.79 13.79 15.19
C ASN A 569 12.80 14.83 14.64
N ALA A 570 12.35 15.90 13.98
CA ALA A 570 13.24 16.99 13.59
C ALA A 570 13.76 17.73 14.84
N ALA A 571 15.08 17.90 14.94
CA ALA A 571 15.72 18.49 16.12
C ALA A 571 15.57 20.01 16.20
N GLY A 572 15.23 20.65 15.08
CA GLY A 572 14.93 22.07 14.95
C GLY A 572 14.83 22.47 13.48
N VAL A 573 14.36 23.69 13.24
CA VAL A 573 14.21 24.24 11.88
C VAL A 573 14.63 25.70 11.81
N PHE A 574 15.29 26.12 10.74
CA PHE A 574 15.51 27.53 10.45
C PHE A 574 15.01 27.94 9.07
N ALA A 575 14.51 29.17 8.95
CA ALA A 575 13.98 29.70 7.70
C ALA A 575 14.54 31.10 7.45
N VAL A 576 15.17 31.31 6.30
CA VAL A 576 15.83 32.56 5.92
C VAL A 576 14.98 33.25 4.86
N CYS A 577 14.53 34.48 5.15
CA CYS A 577 13.58 35.25 4.33
C CYS A 577 12.33 34.48 3.85
N PRO A 578 11.63 33.69 4.71
CA PRO A 578 10.48 32.90 4.25
C PRO A 578 9.26 33.79 3.93
N PRO A 579 8.66 33.69 2.74
CA PRO A 579 7.35 34.30 2.48
C PRO A 579 6.23 33.50 3.17
N GLN A 580 5.20 34.17 3.69
CA GLN A 580 4.00 33.49 4.21
C GLN A 580 3.04 33.16 3.05
N ARG A 581 2.80 34.14 2.18
CA ARG A 581 1.91 34.05 1.03
C ARG A 581 2.61 34.58 -0.21
N LEU A 582 2.09 34.23 -1.37
CA LEU A 582 2.58 34.77 -2.63
C LEU A 582 2.48 36.31 -2.65
N LEU A 583 1.43 36.88 -2.03
CA LEU A 583 1.23 38.32 -1.79
C LEU A 583 2.33 39.04 -1.03
N ASP A 584 3.17 38.31 -0.30
CA ASP A 584 4.31 38.90 0.39
C ASP A 584 5.52 39.07 -0.52
N ILE A 585 5.49 38.48 -1.72
CA ILE A 585 6.51 38.77 -2.72
C ILE A 585 6.24 40.20 -3.20
N SER A 586 7.20 41.11 -3.08
CA SER A 586 6.93 42.56 -3.16
C SER A 586 7.24 43.18 -4.52
N SER A 587 6.55 44.29 -4.86
CA SER A 587 6.84 45.19 -5.98
C SER A 587 7.65 46.44 -5.58
N ARG A 588 8.21 46.53 -4.37
CA ARG A 588 8.68 47.84 -3.85
C ARG A 588 10.01 48.35 -4.43
N PHE A 589 10.67 47.60 -5.32
CA PHE A 589 11.88 48.04 -6.03
C PHE A 589 11.89 47.59 -7.49
N ALA A 590 12.36 48.47 -8.38
CA ALA A 590 12.20 48.41 -9.84
C ALA A 590 12.54 47.05 -10.53
N PRO A 591 13.48 46.22 -10.06
CA PRO A 591 13.70 44.88 -10.65
C PRO A 591 12.63 43.84 -10.24
N ALA A 592 12.06 43.97 -9.02
CA ALA A 592 11.03 43.08 -8.47
C ALA A 592 9.60 43.50 -8.87
N VAL A 593 9.38 44.78 -9.24
CA VAL A 593 8.14 45.28 -9.87
C VAL A 593 7.77 44.42 -11.09
N THR A 594 8.74 44.05 -11.92
CA THR A 594 8.50 43.20 -13.10
C THR A 594 8.05 41.79 -12.73
N VAL A 595 8.55 41.22 -11.63
CA VAL A 595 8.14 39.89 -11.17
C VAL A 595 6.76 39.97 -10.52
N TRP A 596 6.50 40.99 -9.69
CA TRP A 596 5.24 41.13 -8.97
C TRP A 596 4.06 41.53 -9.87
N ASN A 597 4.23 42.53 -10.74
CA ASN A 597 3.20 42.90 -11.71
C ASN A 597 2.86 41.70 -12.60
N ARG A 598 3.87 40.89 -12.97
CA ARG A 598 3.68 39.67 -13.77
C ARG A 598 3.26 38.42 -12.98
N VAL A 599 3.26 38.46 -11.67
CA VAL A 599 2.57 37.44 -10.85
C VAL A 599 1.11 37.86 -10.67
N MET A 600 0.85 39.16 -10.51
CA MET A 600 -0.51 39.70 -10.44
C MET A 600 -1.28 39.57 -11.75
N ASP A 601 -0.67 39.77 -12.94
CA ASP A 601 -1.43 39.52 -14.17
C ASP A 601 -1.68 38.02 -14.47
N VAL A 602 -1.05 37.07 -13.75
CA VAL A 602 -1.37 35.62 -13.85
C VAL A 602 -2.74 35.32 -13.25
N PHE A 603 -3.18 36.14 -12.29
CA PHE A 603 -4.51 36.08 -11.72
C PHE A 603 -5.54 36.88 -12.53
N SER A 604 -5.09 37.67 -13.52
CA SER A 604 -5.95 38.36 -14.50
C SER A 604 -6.39 37.42 -15.62
N TYR A 605 -7.64 37.57 -16.10
CA TYR A 605 -8.25 36.74 -17.16
C TYR A 605 -7.49 36.75 -18.52
N GLN A 606 -6.54 37.67 -18.72
CA GLN A 606 -5.83 37.87 -19.98
C GLN A 606 -4.62 36.93 -20.23
N TRP A 607 -4.22 36.09 -19.26
CA TRP A 607 -3.02 35.21 -19.36
C TRP A 607 -3.24 33.71 -19.43
N ALA A 608 -4.47 33.24 -19.61
CA ALA A 608 -4.77 31.82 -19.85
C ALA A 608 -4.11 31.23 -21.13
N LYS A 609 -3.34 32.01 -21.90
CA LYS A 609 -2.68 31.60 -23.16
C LYS A 609 -1.14 31.53 -23.12
N LYS A 610 -0.46 31.89 -22.02
CA LYS A 610 1.03 31.88 -21.95
C LYS A 610 1.56 30.79 -21.01
N GLU A 611 2.59 30.06 -21.45
CA GLU A 611 3.22 28.99 -20.66
C GLU A 611 4.36 29.49 -19.75
N TYR A 612 5.13 30.51 -20.18
CA TYR A 612 6.32 31.00 -19.47
C TYR A 612 6.41 32.53 -19.44
N VAL A 613 7.11 33.05 -18.43
CA VAL A 613 7.41 34.47 -18.23
C VAL A 613 8.92 34.67 -18.09
N GLU A 614 9.51 35.62 -18.82
CA GLU A 614 10.93 35.96 -18.65
C GLU A 614 11.17 36.73 -17.35
N THR A 615 12.26 36.39 -16.65
CA THR A 615 12.69 36.98 -15.37
C THR A 615 14.14 37.40 -15.46
N VAL A 616 14.52 38.51 -14.81
CA VAL A 616 15.94 38.90 -14.64
C VAL A 616 16.44 38.28 -13.33
N PRO A 617 17.25 37.21 -13.38
CA PRO A 617 17.71 36.54 -12.17
C PRO A 617 18.74 37.37 -11.40
N GLU A 618 18.65 37.37 -10.06
CA GLU A 618 19.68 37.97 -9.19
C GLU A 618 21.04 37.28 -9.36
N ARG A 619 21.03 35.95 -9.60
CA ARG A 619 22.23 35.15 -9.89
C ARG A 619 22.05 34.36 -11.18
N PRO A 620 22.33 34.96 -12.37
CA PRO A 620 22.16 34.30 -13.67
C PRO A 620 22.92 32.98 -13.84
N GLN A 621 23.97 32.76 -13.05
CA GLN A 621 24.77 31.54 -13.01
C GLN A 621 24.10 30.37 -12.25
N ILE A 622 23.04 30.64 -11.49
CA ILE A 622 22.30 29.64 -10.69
C ILE A 622 20.81 29.62 -11.05
N ASN A 623 20.17 30.78 -11.07
CA ASN A 623 18.72 30.89 -11.21
C ASN A 623 18.26 30.74 -12.65
N TYR A 624 17.01 30.28 -12.82
CA TYR A 624 16.34 30.30 -14.10
C TYR A 624 16.04 31.73 -14.57
N ALA A 625 16.10 31.93 -15.89
CA ALA A 625 15.71 33.17 -16.55
C ALA A 625 14.25 33.15 -17.04
N ARG A 626 13.56 32.00 -16.96
CA ARG A 626 12.15 31.83 -17.32
C ARG A 626 11.39 31.19 -16.16
N LEU A 627 10.24 31.75 -15.85
CA LEU A 627 9.32 31.31 -14.82
C LEU A 627 8.10 30.63 -15.46
N PRO A 628 7.87 29.32 -15.25
CA PRO A 628 6.66 28.66 -15.72
C PRO A 628 5.44 29.07 -14.89
N VAL A 629 4.33 29.42 -15.56
CA VAL A 629 3.07 29.83 -14.89
C VAL A 629 2.54 28.70 -14.00
N GLN A 630 2.65 27.45 -14.44
CA GLN A 630 2.24 26.29 -13.66
C GLN A 630 3.05 26.17 -12.35
N GLY A 631 4.35 26.48 -12.38
CA GLY A 631 5.19 26.48 -11.18
C GLY A 631 4.74 27.52 -10.15
N VAL A 632 4.29 28.71 -10.59
CA VAL A 632 3.72 29.74 -9.70
C VAL A 632 2.42 29.28 -9.05
N ARG A 633 1.55 28.60 -9.80
CA ARG A 633 0.29 28.07 -9.26
C ARG A 633 0.53 27.01 -8.19
N GLU A 634 1.50 26.12 -8.41
CA GLU A 634 1.89 25.11 -7.43
C GLU A 634 2.58 25.72 -6.21
N LEU A 635 3.38 26.77 -6.40
CA LEU A 635 3.97 27.56 -5.31
C LEU A 635 2.89 28.19 -4.42
N GLU A 636 1.91 28.88 -5.03
CA GLU A 636 0.80 29.50 -4.32
C GLU A 636 -0.02 28.46 -3.54
N ARG A 637 -0.34 27.34 -4.21
CA ARG A 637 -1.06 26.23 -3.60
C ARG A 637 -0.30 25.68 -2.39
N PHE A 638 1.00 25.45 -2.53
CA PHE A 638 1.83 24.95 -1.44
C PHE A 638 1.82 25.91 -0.24
N MET A 639 1.99 27.23 -0.47
CA MET A 639 1.98 28.22 0.62
C MET A 639 0.64 28.22 1.38
N ARG A 640 -0.49 28.14 0.67
CA ARG A 640 -1.81 28.01 1.30
C ARG A 640 -1.95 26.72 2.11
N GLU A 641 -1.38 25.61 1.63
CA GLU A 641 -1.39 24.33 2.34
C GLU A 641 -0.44 24.29 3.55
N LEU A 642 0.60 25.13 3.58
CA LEU A 642 1.55 25.25 4.69
C LEU A 642 0.97 26.05 5.87
N GLU A 643 0.27 27.15 5.58
CA GLU A 643 -0.27 28.07 6.60
C GLU A 643 -0.98 27.37 7.78
N PRO A 644 -1.96 26.45 7.58
CA PRO A 644 -2.63 25.75 8.68
C PRO A 644 -1.77 24.69 9.39
N LYS A 645 -0.57 24.37 8.87
CA LYS A 645 0.35 23.38 9.46
C LYS A 645 1.38 24.03 10.39
N LEU A 646 1.67 25.32 10.24
CA LEU A 646 2.64 26.05 11.08
C LEU A 646 2.39 25.91 12.60
N PRO A 647 1.15 25.89 13.10
CA PRO A 647 0.88 25.67 14.52
C PRO A 647 1.32 24.29 15.04
N ARG A 648 1.57 23.30 14.16
CA ARG A 648 1.98 21.94 14.55
C ARG A 648 3.47 21.82 14.86
N ILE A 649 4.27 22.84 14.53
CA ILE A 649 5.72 22.85 14.75
C ILE A 649 6.00 23.08 16.25
N ALA A 650 6.57 22.09 16.93
CA ALA A 650 6.89 22.16 18.37
C ALA A 650 8.40 22.29 18.67
N GLY A 651 9.27 21.96 17.71
CA GLY A 651 10.73 22.01 17.86
C GLY A 651 11.30 23.44 17.84
N PRO A 652 12.56 23.65 18.22
CA PRO A 652 13.22 24.96 18.15
C PRO A 652 13.17 25.56 16.73
N VAL A 653 12.86 26.85 16.62
CA VAL A 653 12.74 27.57 15.35
C VAL A 653 13.57 28.85 15.33
N LEU A 654 14.31 29.07 14.23
CA LEU A 654 14.96 30.35 13.93
C LEU A 654 14.45 30.91 12.60
N VAL A 655 13.83 32.08 12.63
CA VAL A 655 13.48 32.83 11.42
C VAL A 655 14.44 34.01 11.27
N LEU A 656 15.11 34.10 10.12
CA LEU A 656 16.03 35.20 9.80
C LEU A 656 15.44 36.02 8.65
N GLN A 657 15.51 37.35 8.71
CA GLN A 657 14.95 38.24 7.71
C GLN A 657 15.91 39.39 7.39
N SER A 658 16.02 39.74 6.11
CA SER A 658 16.69 40.96 5.65
C SER A 658 15.75 42.16 5.81
N ASP A 659 16.20 43.25 6.43
CA ASP A 659 15.36 44.42 6.70
C ASP A 659 14.92 45.14 5.42
N GLY A 660 15.79 45.19 4.41
CA GLY A 660 15.57 45.81 3.11
C GLY A 660 15.38 44.80 1.98
N ASP A 661 14.72 43.68 2.26
CA ASP A 661 14.47 42.64 1.26
C ASP A 661 13.57 43.17 0.11
N PRO A 662 14.07 43.25 -1.14
CA PRO A 662 13.27 43.73 -2.25
C PRO A 662 12.29 42.67 -2.79
N VAL A 663 12.50 41.40 -2.46
CA VAL A 663 11.72 40.27 -2.99
C VAL A 663 10.64 39.85 -2.01
N VAL A 664 10.93 39.69 -0.72
CA VAL A 664 9.96 39.24 0.29
C VAL A 664 9.71 40.33 1.31
N ASP A 665 8.47 40.81 1.43
CA ASP A 665 8.06 41.77 2.45
C ASP A 665 8.31 41.18 3.86
N PRO A 666 9.17 41.83 4.69
CA PRO A 666 9.46 41.37 6.05
C PRO A 666 8.22 41.17 6.92
N ARG A 667 7.11 41.89 6.64
CA ARG A 667 5.84 41.73 7.34
C ARG A 667 5.23 40.34 7.13
N GLY A 668 5.38 39.76 5.95
CA GLY A 668 4.95 38.39 5.65
C GLY A 668 5.71 37.37 6.47
N SER A 669 7.05 37.44 6.44
CA SER A 669 7.94 36.61 7.26
C SER A 669 7.62 36.71 8.76
N ARG A 670 7.30 37.92 9.25
CA ARG A 670 6.89 38.15 10.64
C ARG A 670 5.56 37.48 10.98
N ARG A 671 4.55 37.60 10.12
CA ARG A 671 3.26 36.89 10.30
C ARG A 671 3.46 35.38 10.34
N LEU A 672 4.24 34.83 9.41
CA LEU A 672 4.60 33.41 9.40
C LEU A 672 5.23 32.98 10.73
N PHE A 673 6.18 33.76 11.26
CA PHE A 673 6.81 33.49 12.55
C PHE A 673 5.80 33.47 13.71
N GLU A 674 4.83 34.38 13.70
CA GLU A 674 3.80 34.46 14.73
C GLU A 674 2.89 33.23 14.74
N MET A 675 2.57 32.67 13.56
CA MET A 675 1.75 31.46 13.39
C MET A 675 2.43 30.16 13.82
N ILE A 676 3.76 30.12 13.91
CA ILE A 676 4.51 28.93 14.31
C ILE A 676 4.19 28.56 15.77
N GLY A 677 3.78 27.31 15.99
CA GLY A 677 3.34 26.82 17.32
C GLY A 677 4.46 26.60 18.35
N SER A 678 5.72 26.73 17.94
CA SER A 678 6.86 26.44 18.81
C SER A 678 6.99 27.46 19.94
N LYS A 679 7.22 26.95 21.15
CA LYS A 679 7.54 27.76 22.34
C LYS A 679 8.98 28.28 22.31
N GLU A 680 9.88 27.61 21.58
CA GLU A 680 11.27 28.00 21.41
C GLU A 680 11.47 28.54 19.99
N LYS A 681 11.05 29.78 19.74
CA LYS A 681 11.17 30.43 18.44
C LYS A 681 11.85 31.80 18.54
N ARG A 682 12.78 32.08 17.65
CA ARG A 682 13.49 33.38 17.57
C ARG A 682 13.34 33.99 16.18
N TYR A 683 13.12 35.30 16.14
CA TYR A 683 13.09 36.11 14.92
C TYR A 683 14.28 37.06 14.92
N SER A 684 15.15 36.98 13.91
CA SER A 684 16.38 37.77 13.81
C SER A 684 16.38 38.59 12.51
N LYS A 685 16.66 39.88 12.62
CA LYS A 685 16.75 40.80 11.49
C LYS A 685 18.19 41.16 11.19
N PHE A 686 18.51 41.32 9.92
CA PHE A 686 19.83 41.74 9.46
C PHE A 686 19.71 43.02 8.64
N PRO A 687 20.59 44.03 8.87
CA PRO A 687 20.55 45.33 8.20
C PRO A 687 21.12 45.22 6.77
N MET A 688 20.49 44.40 5.93
CA MET A 688 20.86 44.18 4.54
C MET A 688 19.76 44.70 3.61
N GLN A 689 20.17 45.14 2.41
CA GLN A 689 19.28 45.73 1.38
C GLN A 689 19.16 44.79 0.16
N ARG A 690 19.07 43.49 0.41
CA ARG A 690 19.02 42.43 -0.62
C ARG A 690 18.30 41.19 -0.12
N HIS A 691 17.81 40.36 -1.05
CA HIS A 691 17.13 39.10 -0.72
C HIS A 691 18.14 37.99 -0.40
N GLY A 692 19.15 37.80 -1.26
CA GLY A 692 20.17 36.76 -1.13
C GLY A 692 21.18 36.98 0.00
N ILE A 693 20.75 36.92 1.26
CA ILE A 693 21.59 37.16 2.45
C ILE A 693 22.47 35.98 2.87
N LEU A 694 22.34 34.83 2.22
CA LEU A 694 23.18 33.66 2.48
C LEU A 694 24.52 33.66 1.76
N ALA A 695 24.79 34.64 0.90
CA ALA A 695 26.04 34.68 0.15
C ALA A 695 26.49 36.09 -0.22
N GLY A 696 27.80 36.30 -0.39
CA GLY A 696 28.40 37.62 -0.62
C GLY A 696 28.52 38.47 0.66
N PRO A 697 28.96 39.74 0.57
CA PRO A 697 29.38 40.54 1.73
C PRO A 697 28.36 40.59 2.88
N GLY A 698 28.82 40.32 4.11
CA GLY A 698 27.99 40.29 5.32
C GLY A 698 27.26 38.97 5.59
N SER A 699 27.30 37.98 4.68
CA SER A 699 26.67 36.67 4.88
C SER A 699 27.22 35.90 6.10
N GLU A 700 28.45 36.19 6.51
CA GLU A 700 29.12 35.57 7.66
C GLU A 700 28.36 35.76 8.97
N GLU A 701 27.71 36.92 9.19
CA GLU A 701 26.89 37.18 10.37
C GLU A 701 25.64 36.28 10.39
N VAL A 702 25.02 36.10 9.21
CA VAL A 702 23.86 35.22 9.03
C VAL A 702 24.29 33.77 9.27
N HIS A 703 25.42 33.35 8.71
CA HIS A 703 25.98 32.02 8.92
C HIS A 703 26.32 31.76 10.39
N ALA A 704 26.91 32.74 11.09
CA ALA A 704 27.22 32.65 12.51
C ALA A 704 25.95 32.49 13.37
N ALA A 705 24.89 33.26 13.07
CA ALA A 705 23.61 33.15 13.77
C ALA A 705 22.94 31.76 13.57
N ILE A 706 23.01 31.21 12.35
CA ILE A 706 22.53 29.85 12.06
C ILE A 706 23.42 28.81 12.75
N GLY A 707 24.74 28.97 12.68
CA GLY A 707 25.71 28.08 13.33
C GLY A 707 25.49 27.99 14.85
N ALA A 708 25.30 29.14 15.50
CA ALA A 708 24.99 29.20 16.94
C ALA A 708 23.69 28.49 17.29
N PHE A 709 22.65 28.62 16.46
CA PHE A 709 21.39 27.89 16.64
C PHE A 709 21.57 26.38 16.49
N VAL A 710 22.35 25.92 15.52
CA VAL A 710 22.65 24.50 15.33
C VAL A 710 23.48 23.94 16.50
N GLU A 711 24.46 24.70 17.00
CA GLU A 711 25.27 24.35 18.17
C GLU A 711 24.44 24.28 19.45
N GLN A 712 23.50 25.22 19.65
CA GLN A 712 22.55 25.19 20.76
C GLN A 712 21.72 23.89 20.74
N ILE A 713 21.24 23.48 19.56
CA ILE A 713 20.50 22.22 19.41
C ILE A 713 21.40 21.03 19.75
N LEU A 714 22.67 21.02 19.30
CA LEU A 714 23.62 19.95 19.64
C LEU A 714 23.84 19.84 21.16
N GLY A 715 23.95 20.98 21.86
CA GLY A 715 24.21 21.04 23.31
C GLY A 715 22.99 20.76 24.20
N ALA A 716 21.77 20.86 23.68
CA ALA A 716 20.56 20.57 24.44
C ALA A 716 20.41 19.05 24.70
N PRO A 717 20.02 18.63 25.92
CA PRO A 717 19.67 17.23 26.19
C PRO A 717 18.56 16.79 25.23
N GLY A 718 18.64 15.54 24.75
CA GLY A 718 17.67 15.02 23.78
C GLY A 718 16.24 15.19 24.30
N ARG A 719 15.39 15.91 23.57
CA ARG A 719 13.97 16.04 23.93
C ARG A 719 13.30 14.67 23.77
N ASP A 720 12.65 14.23 24.83
CA ASP A 720 11.64 13.17 24.77
C ASP A 720 10.40 13.74 24.06
N LEU A 721 10.15 13.26 22.84
CA LEU A 721 9.03 13.66 21.99
C LEU A 721 7.99 12.54 21.91
N SER A 722 7.71 11.93 23.06
CA SER A 722 6.59 11.02 23.26
C SER A 722 5.28 11.60 22.72
N PRO A 723 4.45 10.80 22.02
CA PRO A 723 3.15 11.25 21.58
C PRO A 723 2.22 11.40 22.78
N GLU A 724 1.94 12.62 23.21
CA GLU A 724 0.66 12.89 23.88
C GLU A 724 -0.46 12.40 22.95
N SER A 725 -1.40 11.66 23.54
CA SER A 725 -2.60 11.17 22.86
C SER A 725 -3.23 12.29 22.05
N PRO A 726 -3.78 12.03 20.85
CA PRO A 726 -4.51 13.05 20.12
C PRO A 726 -5.59 13.64 21.05
N PRO A 727 -5.87 14.95 21.00
CA PRO A 727 -6.98 15.52 21.74
C PRO A 727 -8.21 14.70 21.38
N THR A 728 -8.84 14.13 22.41
CA THR A 728 -10.13 13.46 22.27
C THR A 728 -11.06 14.39 21.52
N ALA A 729 -11.65 13.91 20.41
CA ALA A 729 -12.76 14.57 19.76
C ALA A 729 -13.93 14.59 20.75
N GLY A 730 -13.96 15.64 21.57
CA GLY A 730 -14.96 15.92 22.59
C GLY A 730 -15.29 17.39 22.50
N ALA A 731 -15.99 17.76 21.43
CA ALA A 731 -16.75 18.98 21.33
C ALA A 731 -17.93 18.66 20.42
N GLU A 732 -18.91 17.96 21.00
CA GLU A 732 -20.28 18.02 20.49
C GLU A 732 -20.67 19.50 20.49
N ALA A 733 -20.81 20.06 19.30
CA ALA A 733 -21.49 21.34 19.15
C ALA A 733 -22.97 21.08 19.46
N GLU A 734 -23.39 21.44 20.66
CA GLU A 734 -24.79 21.69 20.97
C GLU A 734 -25.28 22.79 20.01
N VAL A 735 -25.96 22.38 18.94
CA VAL A 735 -26.76 23.28 18.12
C VAL A 735 -28.09 23.43 18.85
N THR A 736 -28.18 24.47 19.69
CA THR A 736 -29.45 24.97 20.21
C THR A 736 -30.29 25.47 19.04
N ALA A 737 -31.39 24.76 18.78
CA ALA A 737 -32.44 25.19 17.88
C ALA A 737 -33.31 26.22 18.62
N GLU A 738 -33.03 27.51 18.44
CA GLU A 738 -33.98 28.58 18.74
C GLU A 738 -33.92 29.68 17.68
N GLY A 739 -35.06 29.91 17.04
CA GLY A 739 -35.47 31.17 16.43
C GLY A 739 -34.80 31.51 15.11
N TYR A 740 -35.55 31.47 14.02
CA TYR A 740 -36.06 32.69 13.35
C TYR A 740 -37.12 32.27 12.33
N LEU A 741 -38.18 33.10 12.30
CA LEU A 741 -39.31 33.13 11.38
C LEU A 741 -38.93 32.92 9.91
#